data_AF-A0A4Q4PYI3-F1
#
_entry.id   AF-A0A4Q4PYI3-F1
#
_cell.length_a   1.000
_cell.length_b   1.000
_cell.length_c   1.000
_cell.angle_alpha   90.00
_cell.angle_beta   90.00
_cell.angle_gamma   90.00
#
_symmetry.space_group_name_H-M   'P 1'
#
loop_
_entity.id
_entity.type
_entity.pdbx_description
1 polymer ?
#
loop_
_entity_poly.entity_id
_entity_poly.type
_entity_poly.pdbx_seq_one_letter_code
_entity_poly.pdbx_strand_id
1 'polypeptide(L)'
;MARLNPFSFTPGPVIFFTTVVYVGLFAGLLVTHLTVPNYPSNPPAGINLTEAWGDLQHITRRFHPYNSQANDDVRDYLLTRIKSIVRSKDLGEGQVELFNDLTSNATFSSGSTSVYFEGTNLIVAIRGSDDDEPFNSTDRSSENGGVLVNAHYDSVSSGYGATDDGVGVVTILQLLSYFTESKNWPKRTVVLLLNNGEEDYLNGAKAFMRNPISQVPHTFVNLEGVGAGGRAALFRSTDTEITRFYKKSKYPFGTVVSGDGFKRGLVRSETDYKVFHGELGMRGLDFAFLEPRARYHTIEDSSRETSMNSVWHMLSAALATTSGLASITGDEFTGPESLDNGRVNAGTGSDGVWFDLFGRVFVVFKLHTLFALCITLLVVAPLTLIGLTFGLSKADKNYLLARKAYVHSSDDDNPVHLYGWRGFFRFPIIFVSASAVVIALAYLIVRFNAFIVYSSPFAVWSMMLSAWVFVAWFLARGADAMRPSALQRMYALIWLFVGSFVFLTIITVFVNDYQIAAGYPALFYFAAVFAAILLSYLELFLVPSKSAYARHFEQESESRRNSESASRPLTGSTTAARSDDRPVGDDDATETTSLLRGDRRGFTRYGGNRRESISEGGEDHAQGPRQIDLGNVYPGEQEWSGKLPSWIWIVQLLLLAPIVIILVGQVGLLLTSALYQTPSDGNSTLFIYLAFAGLTVLLLAPTGPFIHRFTYHIPTFLFLVCVATVIYNLVAFPFSRDHRLKVYFVQRVDCETGDNIVSLTGLDGYVQRIVGELPSAQGKQLICTTPEVATRKELKQCEWQGLDAKVVPKPAHASSSRNNTYISKWLDYSIQKGNSSNKATIRVVGHNTRACRIVFDSPITALSVAGAVSDSRFKPVGADGAREVRLWHREFGQPWNVSVAWNAKEQSKLSGRIVCLWSDANTGDIPAFDEVQHYLPVWAIPSKISDGLVEGFKQFEI
;
A
#
# COMPACT_ATOMS: atom_id res chain seq x y z
N MET A 1 22.81 -48.75 1.72
CA MET A 1 21.92 -47.57 1.63
C MET A 1 22.17 -46.69 2.86
N ALA A 2 23.03 -45.67 2.73
CA ALA A 2 23.16 -44.67 3.78
C ALA A 2 21.82 -43.94 3.92
N ARG A 3 21.29 -43.82 5.14
CA ARG A 3 20.04 -43.09 5.43
C ARG A 3 20.20 -41.66 4.92
N LEU A 4 19.46 -41.29 3.86
CA LEU A 4 19.40 -39.91 3.36
C LEU A 4 18.96 -39.01 4.52
N ASN A 5 19.85 -38.13 5.01
CA ASN A 5 19.48 -37.14 6.00
C ASN A 5 18.59 -36.08 5.30
N PRO A 6 17.28 -36.03 5.63
CA PRO A 6 16.34 -35.15 4.94
C PRO A 6 16.61 -33.67 5.20
N PHE A 7 17.46 -33.34 6.17
CA PHE A 7 17.80 -31.98 6.55
C PHE A 7 19.20 -31.57 6.11
N SER A 8 19.93 -32.42 5.37
CA SER A 8 21.27 -32.08 4.88
C SER A 8 21.26 -30.91 3.90
N PHE A 9 22.33 -30.10 3.88
CA PHE A 9 22.51 -29.00 2.94
C PHE A 9 22.89 -29.49 1.53
N THR A 10 22.00 -30.31 0.96
CA THR A 10 22.13 -30.91 -0.37
C THR A 10 21.00 -30.43 -1.27
N PRO A 11 21.11 -30.58 -2.60
CA PRO A 11 20.15 -29.97 -3.53
C PRO A 11 18.69 -30.33 -3.31
N GLY A 12 18.39 -31.60 -3.00
CA GLY A 12 17.02 -32.09 -2.79
C GLY A 12 16.31 -31.44 -1.59
N PRO A 13 16.85 -31.55 -0.36
CA PRO A 13 16.32 -30.87 0.81
C PRO A 13 16.19 -29.34 0.63
N VAL A 14 17.23 -28.68 0.12
CA VAL A 14 17.26 -27.22 0.02
C VAL A 14 16.14 -26.72 -0.90
N ILE A 15 16.01 -27.29 -2.10
CA ILE A 15 14.94 -26.87 -3.01
C ILE A 15 13.55 -27.20 -2.46
N PHE A 16 13.37 -28.35 -1.80
CA PHE A 16 12.10 -28.74 -1.22
C PHE A 16 11.65 -27.77 -0.10
N PHE A 17 12.46 -27.58 0.95
CA PHE A 17 12.06 -26.74 2.08
C PHE A 17 11.97 -25.26 1.71
N THR A 18 12.89 -24.73 0.91
CA THR A 18 12.78 -23.32 0.48
C THR A 18 11.51 -23.10 -0.35
N THR A 19 11.17 -24.02 -1.25
CA THR A 19 9.93 -23.91 -2.04
C THR A 19 8.69 -24.01 -1.17
N VAL A 20 8.62 -25.00 -0.27
CA VAL A 20 7.47 -25.18 0.63
C VAL A 20 7.25 -23.96 1.52
N VAL A 21 8.32 -23.36 2.06
CA VAL A 21 8.23 -22.15 2.90
C VAL A 21 7.72 -20.96 2.08
N TYR A 22 8.31 -20.67 0.92
CA TYR A 22 7.90 -19.53 0.10
C TYR A 22 6.49 -19.68 -0.45
N VAL A 23 6.16 -20.84 -1.03
CA VAL A 23 4.83 -21.11 -1.60
C VAL A 23 3.77 -21.10 -0.51
N GLY A 24 4.02 -21.74 0.65
CA GLY A 24 3.07 -21.77 1.76
C GLY A 24 2.77 -20.39 2.32
N LEU A 25 3.78 -19.55 2.48
CA LEU A 25 3.61 -18.19 3.00
C LEU A 25 2.96 -17.24 1.98
N PHE A 26 3.36 -17.30 0.71
CA PHE A 26 2.70 -16.53 -0.35
C PHE A 26 1.22 -16.93 -0.49
N ALA A 27 0.92 -18.22 -0.44
CA ALA A 27 -0.46 -18.70 -0.46
C ALA A 27 -1.24 -18.20 0.78
N GLY A 28 -0.66 -18.28 1.97
CA GLY A 28 -1.29 -17.78 3.21
C GLY A 28 -1.57 -16.28 3.17
N LEU A 29 -0.64 -15.47 2.64
CA LEU A 29 -0.81 -14.03 2.46
C LEU A 29 -1.88 -13.70 1.42
N LEU A 30 -1.83 -14.35 0.24
CA LEU A 30 -2.82 -14.15 -0.81
C LEU A 30 -4.23 -14.54 -0.35
N VAL A 31 -4.38 -15.67 0.33
CA VAL A 31 -5.66 -16.09 0.91
C VAL A 31 -6.14 -15.05 1.92
N THR A 32 -5.27 -14.58 2.82
CA THR A 32 -5.65 -13.57 3.81
C THR A 32 -6.11 -12.27 3.14
N HIS A 33 -5.36 -11.79 2.15
CA HIS A 33 -5.63 -10.52 1.46
C HIS A 33 -6.90 -10.59 0.60
N LEU A 34 -7.06 -11.64 -0.19
CA LEU A 34 -8.15 -11.77 -1.17
C LEU A 34 -9.45 -12.34 -0.58
N THR A 35 -9.41 -12.97 0.59
CA THR A 35 -10.62 -13.53 1.22
C THR A 35 -11.10 -12.67 2.39
N VAL A 36 -12.40 -12.36 2.38
CA VAL A 36 -13.06 -11.67 3.48
C VAL A 36 -13.52 -12.71 4.51
N PRO A 37 -13.28 -12.49 5.82
CA PRO A 37 -13.79 -13.35 6.86
C PRO A 37 -15.32 -13.47 6.83
N ASN A 38 -15.82 -14.67 7.11
CA ASN A 38 -17.27 -14.89 7.16
C ASN A 38 -17.92 -14.12 8.32
N TYR A 39 -19.11 -13.58 8.07
CA TYR A 39 -19.97 -13.06 9.13
C TYR A 39 -20.44 -14.18 10.07
N PRO A 40 -20.65 -13.91 11.37
CA PRO A 40 -21.08 -14.92 12.33
C PRO A 40 -22.55 -15.29 12.10
N SER A 41 -22.89 -16.56 12.27
CA SER A 41 -24.30 -17.02 12.23
C SER A 41 -25.16 -16.35 13.30
N ASN A 42 -24.58 -16.08 14.46
CA ASN A 42 -25.21 -15.35 15.56
C ASN A 42 -24.39 -14.07 15.85
N PRO A 43 -24.78 -12.91 15.31
CA PRO A 43 -24.12 -11.66 15.62
C PRO A 43 -24.35 -11.25 17.10
N PRO A 44 -23.52 -10.35 17.66
CA PRO A 44 -23.74 -9.81 19.00
C PRO A 44 -25.15 -9.21 19.14
N ALA A 45 -25.77 -9.32 20.32
CA ALA A 45 -27.11 -8.77 20.49
C ALA A 45 -27.12 -7.25 20.26
N GLY A 46 -28.18 -6.76 19.62
CA GLY A 46 -28.29 -5.41 19.10
C GLY A 46 -27.83 -5.27 17.64
N ILE A 47 -27.18 -6.28 17.04
CA ILE A 47 -26.77 -6.29 15.64
C ILE A 47 -27.66 -7.23 14.81
N ASN A 48 -28.20 -6.73 13.70
CA ASN A 48 -28.97 -7.48 12.72
C ASN A 48 -28.42 -7.26 11.31
N LEU A 49 -27.62 -8.22 10.83
CA LEU A 49 -26.97 -8.13 9.51
C LEU A 49 -27.95 -8.19 8.35
N THR A 50 -29.06 -8.91 8.48
CA THR A 50 -30.09 -8.98 7.43
C THR A 50 -30.78 -7.63 7.25
N GLU A 51 -31.05 -6.94 8.36
CA GLU A 51 -31.59 -5.59 8.35
C GLU A 51 -30.58 -4.59 7.78
N ALA A 52 -29.31 -4.65 8.21
CA ALA A 52 -28.25 -3.80 7.67
C ALA A 52 -28.13 -3.93 6.14
N TRP A 53 -28.25 -5.15 5.61
CA TRP A 53 -28.24 -5.38 4.16
C TRP A 53 -29.49 -4.85 3.46
N GLY A 54 -30.66 -4.96 4.09
CA GLY A 54 -31.91 -4.39 3.60
C GLY A 54 -31.85 -2.86 3.54
N ASP A 55 -31.29 -2.22 4.58
CA ASP A 55 -31.05 -0.78 4.62
C ASP A 55 -30.06 -0.35 3.51
N LEU A 56 -28.97 -1.10 3.33
CA LEU A 56 -27.99 -0.85 2.28
C LEU A 56 -28.65 -0.90 0.89
N GLN A 57 -29.45 -1.93 0.64
CA GLN A 57 -30.20 -2.07 -0.60
C GLN A 57 -31.29 -1.01 -0.77
N HIS A 58 -31.71 -0.31 0.28
CA HIS A 58 -32.65 0.80 0.19
C HIS A 58 -31.95 2.10 -0.20
N ILE A 59 -30.86 2.41 0.50
CA ILE A 59 -30.05 3.61 0.30
C ILE A 59 -29.47 3.62 -1.13
N THR A 60 -28.97 2.47 -1.59
CA THR A 60 -28.22 2.35 -2.85
C THR A 60 -29.09 2.07 -4.08
N ARG A 61 -30.40 2.36 -4.03
CA ARG A 61 -31.33 2.10 -5.15
C ARG A 61 -31.14 3.04 -6.33
N ARG A 62 -30.67 4.25 -6.05
CA ARG A 62 -30.53 5.38 -6.97
C ARG A 62 -29.23 6.11 -6.67
N PHE A 63 -28.71 6.83 -7.65
CA PHE A 63 -27.64 7.79 -7.39
C PHE A 63 -28.22 8.89 -6.52
N HIS A 64 -27.54 9.24 -5.43
CA HIS A 64 -28.04 10.18 -4.45
C HIS A 64 -26.98 11.22 -4.06
N PRO A 65 -26.39 11.93 -5.05
CA PRO A 65 -25.50 13.04 -4.76
C PRO A 65 -26.23 14.16 -4.03
N TYR A 66 -25.48 14.99 -3.31
CA TYR A 66 -26.05 16.10 -2.57
C TYR A 66 -27.00 16.94 -3.44
N ASN A 67 -26.72 17.22 -4.72
CA ASN A 67 -27.64 17.96 -5.60
C ASN A 67 -28.67 17.07 -6.33
N SER A 68 -29.38 16.19 -5.62
CA SER A 68 -30.47 15.34 -6.17
C SER A 68 -31.62 15.19 -5.19
N GLN A 69 -32.84 14.89 -5.69
CA GLN A 69 -33.98 14.61 -4.82
C GLN A 69 -33.85 13.23 -4.14
N ALA A 70 -33.17 12.27 -4.79
CA ALA A 70 -32.91 10.96 -4.20
C ALA A 70 -32.10 11.04 -2.89
N ASN A 71 -31.25 12.05 -2.74
CA ASN A 71 -30.53 12.32 -1.50
C ASN A 71 -31.47 12.74 -0.35
N ASP A 72 -32.50 13.54 -0.66
CA ASP A 72 -33.54 13.91 0.31
C ASP A 72 -34.37 12.67 0.74
N ASP A 73 -34.72 11.80 -0.22
CA ASP A 73 -35.41 10.52 0.06
C ASP A 73 -34.57 9.61 0.99
N VAL A 74 -33.27 9.49 0.74
CA VAL A 74 -32.34 8.71 1.58
C VAL A 74 -32.29 9.31 2.98
N ARG A 75 -32.17 10.63 3.10
CA ARG A 75 -32.13 11.31 4.39
C ARG A 75 -33.39 11.06 5.22
N ASP A 76 -34.57 11.16 4.59
CA ASP A 76 -35.85 10.91 5.26
C ASP A 76 -36.00 9.44 5.69
N TYR A 77 -35.50 8.50 4.87
CA TYR A 77 -35.41 7.09 5.23
C TYR A 77 -34.54 6.88 6.48
N LEU A 78 -33.33 7.45 6.50
CA LEU A 78 -32.39 7.35 7.61
C LEU A 78 -32.98 7.94 8.90
N LEU A 79 -33.58 9.13 8.82
CA LEU A 79 -34.26 9.77 9.95
C LEU A 79 -35.38 8.86 10.52
N THR A 80 -36.12 8.19 9.64
CA THR A 80 -37.18 7.25 10.03
C THR A 80 -36.62 5.97 10.66
N ARG A 81 -35.55 5.38 10.10
CA ARG A 81 -34.87 4.21 10.70
C ARG A 81 -34.31 4.53 12.08
N ILE A 82 -33.61 5.64 12.25
CA ILE A 82 -33.06 6.07 13.55
C ILE A 82 -34.17 6.16 14.60
N LYS A 83 -35.25 6.89 14.29
CA LYS A 83 -36.41 7.01 15.21
C LYS A 83 -37.02 5.66 15.54
N SER A 84 -37.11 4.75 14.57
CA SER A 84 -37.64 3.40 14.80
C SER A 84 -36.71 2.55 15.67
N ILE A 85 -35.40 2.64 15.52
CA ILE A 85 -34.43 1.94 16.38
C ILE A 85 -34.58 2.44 17.81
N VAL A 86 -34.54 3.76 18.03
CA VAL A 86 -34.66 4.38 19.37
C VAL A 86 -35.98 4.00 20.04
N ARG A 87 -37.11 4.05 19.32
CA ARG A 87 -38.43 3.66 19.86
C ARG A 87 -38.53 2.18 20.24
N SER A 88 -37.71 1.31 19.64
CA SER A 88 -37.75 -0.13 19.91
C SER A 88 -37.08 -0.53 21.23
N LYS A 89 -36.34 0.38 21.89
CA LYS A 89 -35.44 0.06 23.02
C LYS A 89 -35.94 0.51 24.40
N ASP A 90 -37.15 1.08 24.50
CA ASP A 90 -37.75 1.57 25.76
C ASP A 90 -36.78 2.40 26.63
N LEU A 91 -36.19 3.43 26.00
CA LEU A 91 -35.16 4.26 26.60
C LEU A 91 -35.77 5.37 27.48
N GLY A 92 -35.09 5.72 28.56
CA GLY A 92 -35.42 6.85 29.42
C GLY A 92 -35.20 8.20 28.73
N GLU A 93 -35.85 9.23 29.25
CA GLU A 93 -35.73 10.60 28.73
C GLU A 93 -34.27 11.11 28.84
N GLY A 94 -33.77 11.75 27.78
CA GLY A 94 -32.42 12.34 27.74
C GLY A 94 -31.26 11.33 27.58
N GLN A 95 -31.53 10.03 27.49
CA GLN A 95 -30.50 9.01 27.26
C GLN A 95 -29.97 8.99 25.82
N VAL A 96 -30.84 9.26 24.84
CA VAL A 96 -30.48 9.39 23.43
C VAL A 96 -31.11 10.64 22.87
N GLU A 97 -30.31 11.49 22.23
CA GLU A 97 -30.76 12.71 21.58
C GLU A 97 -30.48 12.64 20.07
N LEU A 98 -31.48 13.03 19.28
CA LEU A 98 -31.40 13.07 17.81
C LEU A 98 -31.43 14.54 17.36
N PHE A 99 -30.32 15.00 16.81
CA PHE A 99 -30.22 16.32 16.18
C PHE A 99 -30.48 16.19 14.68
N ASN A 100 -31.63 16.70 14.27
CA ASN A 100 -31.97 16.90 12.86
C ASN A 100 -31.37 18.24 12.39
N ASP A 101 -30.09 18.24 12.02
CA ASP A 101 -29.36 19.48 11.77
C ASP A 101 -29.69 20.07 10.39
N LEU A 102 -30.60 21.04 10.43
CA LEU A 102 -30.99 21.89 9.30
C LEU A 102 -30.65 23.36 9.57
N THR A 103 -29.67 23.62 10.44
CA THR A 103 -29.30 24.97 10.87
C THR A 103 -27.83 25.29 10.65
N SER A 104 -26.95 24.28 10.71
CA SER A 104 -25.51 24.47 10.54
C SER A 104 -25.14 24.80 9.10
N ASN A 105 -24.61 26.02 8.91
CA ASN A 105 -24.07 26.50 7.63
C ASN A 105 -22.57 26.75 7.80
N ALA A 106 -21.76 26.37 6.82
CA ALA A 106 -20.32 26.55 6.82
C ALA A 106 -19.87 27.46 5.67
N THR A 107 -18.94 28.37 5.96
CA THR A 107 -18.21 29.13 4.94
C THR A 107 -16.73 29.03 5.20
N PHE A 108 -15.98 28.44 4.26
CA PHE A 108 -14.56 28.18 4.43
C PHE A 108 -13.80 28.32 3.11
N SER A 109 -12.48 28.31 3.20
CA SER A 109 -11.59 28.36 2.05
C SER A 109 -10.55 27.25 2.09
N SER A 110 -10.10 26.84 0.92
CA SER A 110 -9.03 25.86 0.70
C SER A 110 -8.29 26.23 -0.57
N GLY A 111 -7.07 26.74 -0.41
CA GLY A 111 -6.32 27.35 -1.52
C GLY A 111 -7.07 28.54 -2.13
N SER A 112 -7.26 28.50 -3.45
CA SER A 112 -8.01 29.52 -4.20
C SER A 112 -9.52 29.27 -4.30
N THR A 113 -10.05 28.28 -3.58
CA THR A 113 -11.46 27.91 -3.61
C THR A 113 -12.12 28.24 -2.28
N SER A 114 -13.20 29.01 -2.32
CA SER A 114 -14.09 29.26 -1.20
C SER A 114 -15.37 28.45 -1.36
N VAL A 115 -15.95 28.01 -0.26
CA VAL A 115 -17.17 27.19 -0.25
C VAL A 115 -18.16 27.77 0.76
N TYR A 116 -19.41 27.94 0.32
CA TYR A 116 -20.59 28.14 1.16
C TYR A 116 -21.46 26.88 1.08
N PHE A 117 -21.77 26.28 2.22
CA PHE A 117 -22.54 25.05 2.29
C PHE A 117 -23.54 25.08 3.43
N GLU A 118 -24.77 24.65 3.16
CA GLU A 118 -25.83 24.49 4.15
C GLU A 118 -26.01 23.00 4.46
N GLY A 119 -25.57 22.54 5.64
CA GLY A 119 -25.56 21.13 5.98
C GLY A 119 -26.94 20.56 6.28
N THR A 120 -27.11 19.26 6.02
CA THR A 120 -28.33 18.48 6.29
C THR A 120 -28.01 17.21 7.11
N ASN A 121 -27.00 17.30 7.97
CA ASN A 121 -26.48 16.19 8.76
C ASN A 121 -27.54 15.61 9.71
N LEU A 122 -27.43 14.31 9.99
CA LEU A 122 -28.17 13.62 11.04
C LEU A 122 -27.19 13.20 12.13
N ILE A 123 -27.44 13.62 13.37
CA ILE A 123 -26.54 13.36 14.49
C ILE A 123 -27.33 12.68 15.60
N VAL A 124 -26.82 11.56 16.11
CA VAL A 124 -27.40 10.83 17.24
C VAL A 124 -26.38 10.78 18.36
N ALA A 125 -26.70 11.37 19.52
CA ALA A 125 -25.88 11.30 20.70
C ALA A 125 -26.46 10.27 21.69
N ILE A 126 -25.69 9.25 22.00
CA ILE A 126 -25.99 8.26 23.05
C ILE A 126 -25.22 8.69 24.28
N ARG A 127 -25.94 9.13 25.31
CA ARG A 127 -25.34 9.64 26.56
C ARG A 127 -24.58 8.53 27.28
N GLY A 128 -23.32 8.78 27.59
CA GLY A 128 -22.51 7.89 28.42
C GLY A 128 -23.08 7.75 29.83
N SER A 129 -22.90 6.59 30.47
CA SER A 129 -23.30 6.42 31.88
C SER A 129 -22.61 7.39 32.83
N ASP A 130 -21.43 7.87 32.45
CA ASP A 130 -20.58 8.74 33.26
C ASP A 130 -20.70 10.23 32.81
N ASP A 131 -21.61 10.55 31.89
CA ASP A 131 -21.85 11.90 31.36
C ASP A 131 -23.20 12.46 31.87
N ASP A 132 -23.15 13.28 32.90
CA ASP A 132 -24.30 14.00 33.48
C ASP A 132 -24.43 15.45 32.97
N GLU A 133 -23.54 15.88 32.06
CA GLU A 133 -23.48 17.26 31.61
C GLU A 133 -24.40 17.51 30.39
N PRO A 134 -25.03 18.68 30.28
CA PRO A 134 -25.79 19.05 29.07
C PRO A 134 -24.89 19.11 27.83
N PHE A 135 -25.37 18.61 26.69
CA PHE A 135 -24.59 18.62 25.44
C PHE A 135 -24.34 20.02 24.87
N ASN A 136 -25.16 20.99 25.27
CA ASN A 136 -25.08 22.38 24.85
C ASN A 136 -24.34 23.29 25.86
N SER A 137 -23.80 22.73 26.95
CA SER A 137 -23.04 23.51 27.93
C SER A 137 -21.68 23.93 27.35
N THR A 138 -21.30 25.19 27.56
CA THR A 138 -19.96 25.71 27.18
C THR A 138 -18.89 25.37 28.21
N ASP A 139 -19.30 25.03 29.43
CA ASP A 139 -18.42 24.78 30.57
C ASP A 139 -18.25 23.26 30.81
N ARG A 140 -18.31 22.47 29.73
CA ARG A 140 -18.18 21.02 29.85
C ARG A 140 -16.80 20.63 30.34
N SER A 141 -16.73 19.63 31.21
CA SER A 141 -15.45 19.11 31.69
C SER A 141 -14.63 18.56 30.53
N SER A 142 -13.36 18.96 30.44
CA SER A 142 -12.41 18.39 29.47
C SER A 142 -12.12 16.90 29.74
N GLU A 143 -12.49 16.38 30.90
CA GLU A 143 -12.41 14.95 31.25
C GLU A 143 -13.61 14.15 30.70
N ASN A 144 -14.71 14.83 30.35
CA ASN A 144 -15.96 14.24 29.88
C ASN A 144 -16.09 14.30 28.34
N GLY A 145 -15.05 13.76 27.67
CA GLY A 145 -15.00 13.64 26.21
C GLY A 145 -15.77 12.43 25.67
N GLY A 146 -16.20 12.51 24.41
CA GLY A 146 -16.93 11.46 23.71
C GLY A 146 -16.16 10.78 22.57
N VAL A 147 -16.86 9.86 21.89
CA VAL A 147 -16.40 9.16 20.68
C VAL A 147 -17.32 9.48 19.52
N LEU A 148 -16.79 10.03 18.43
CA LEU A 148 -17.51 10.22 17.17
C LEU A 148 -17.37 8.98 16.29
N VAL A 149 -18.46 8.54 15.66
CA VAL A 149 -18.41 7.62 14.52
C VAL A 149 -19.05 8.33 13.32
N ASN A 150 -18.30 8.47 12.23
CA ASN A 150 -18.72 9.21 11.03
C ASN A 150 -18.85 8.28 9.81
N ALA A 151 -19.86 8.56 9.00
CA ALA A 151 -20.08 8.04 7.65
C ALA A 151 -20.85 9.10 6.84
N HIS A 152 -20.55 9.24 5.55
CA HIS A 152 -21.31 10.13 4.67
C HIS A 152 -22.43 9.36 3.96
N TYR A 153 -23.58 9.98 3.76
CA TYR A 153 -24.73 9.31 3.12
C TYR A 153 -25.03 9.80 1.70
N ASP A 154 -24.32 10.80 1.18
CA ASP A 154 -24.33 11.11 -0.25
C ASP A 154 -23.47 10.12 -1.06
N SER A 155 -23.86 9.90 -2.31
CA SER A 155 -23.03 9.21 -3.30
C SER A 155 -22.52 10.20 -4.34
N VAL A 156 -21.51 9.83 -5.13
CA VAL A 156 -21.29 10.52 -6.41
C VAL A 156 -22.52 10.51 -7.34
N SER A 157 -22.58 11.46 -8.28
CA SER A 157 -23.62 11.53 -9.33
C SER A 157 -23.55 10.42 -10.38
N SER A 158 -22.46 9.63 -10.38
CA SER A 158 -22.20 8.56 -11.36
C SER A 158 -22.23 7.14 -10.76
N GLY A 159 -22.67 6.97 -9.51
CA GLY A 159 -22.57 5.71 -8.78
C GLY A 159 -23.59 5.59 -7.65
N TYR A 160 -23.84 4.36 -7.19
CA TYR A 160 -24.87 4.09 -6.17
C TYR A 160 -24.39 4.24 -4.73
N GLY A 161 -23.08 4.39 -4.51
CA GLY A 161 -22.50 4.62 -3.20
C GLY A 161 -22.68 3.47 -2.21
N ALA A 162 -22.52 2.22 -2.67
CA ALA A 162 -22.76 1.07 -1.80
C ALA A 162 -21.68 0.89 -0.76
N THR A 163 -20.42 0.94 -1.17
CA THR A 163 -19.29 0.92 -0.25
C THR A 163 -18.76 2.30 0.07
N ASP A 164 -19.21 3.30 -0.69
CA ASP A 164 -18.83 4.71 -0.65
C ASP A 164 -20.09 5.60 -0.53
N ASP A 165 -20.70 5.72 0.65
CA ASP A 165 -20.35 5.07 1.92
C ASP A 165 -21.57 4.37 2.56
N GLY A 166 -22.41 3.73 1.74
CA GLY A 166 -23.59 3.01 2.21
C GLY A 166 -23.29 1.95 3.28
N VAL A 167 -22.14 1.26 3.21
CA VAL A 167 -21.72 0.31 4.26
C VAL A 167 -21.35 1.02 5.57
N GLY A 168 -20.69 2.19 5.54
CA GLY A 168 -20.45 3.01 6.71
C GLY A 168 -21.75 3.49 7.35
N VAL A 169 -22.71 3.95 6.54
CA VAL A 169 -24.04 4.39 6.98
C VAL A 169 -24.78 3.28 7.73
N VAL A 170 -24.89 2.08 7.14
CA VAL A 170 -25.57 0.97 7.83
C VAL A 170 -24.77 0.46 9.03
N THR A 171 -23.45 0.59 9.02
CA THR A 171 -22.62 0.31 10.19
C THR A 171 -23.01 1.22 11.35
N ILE A 172 -23.21 2.52 11.11
CA ILE A 172 -23.69 3.47 12.13
C ILE A 172 -25.08 3.09 12.66
N LEU A 173 -26.03 2.70 11.79
CA LEU A 173 -27.36 2.27 12.23
C LEU A 173 -27.28 1.02 13.14
N GLN A 174 -26.38 0.09 12.83
CA GLN A 174 -26.16 -1.09 13.68
C GLN A 174 -25.45 -0.75 14.99
N LEU A 175 -24.51 0.20 15.00
CA LEU A 175 -23.89 0.69 16.23
C LEU A 175 -24.91 1.40 17.14
N LEU A 176 -25.84 2.16 16.57
CA LEU A 176 -26.95 2.75 17.33
C LEU A 176 -27.76 1.65 18.02
N SER A 177 -28.19 0.63 17.29
CA SER A 177 -28.95 -0.48 17.86
C SER A 177 -28.14 -1.27 18.90
N TYR A 178 -26.83 -1.42 18.72
CA TYR A 178 -25.94 -2.11 19.67
C TYR A 178 -25.75 -1.35 20.97
N PHE A 179 -25.39 -0.05 20.92
CA PHE A 179 -25.11 0.76 22.11
C PHE A 179 -26.36 1.19 22.88
N THR A 180 -27.54 1.02 22.29
CA THR A 180 -28.83 1.20 22.98
C THR A 180 -29.38 -0.07 23.62
N GLU A 181 -28.63 -1.18 23.57
CA GLU A 181 -28.88 -2.34 24.43
C GLU A 181 -28.36 -2.08 25.85
N SER A 182 -29.18 -2.37 26.87
CA SER A 182 -28.84 -2.14 28.28
C SER A 182 -27.48 -2.73 28.71
N LYS A 183 -27.13 -3.91 28.18
CA LYS A 183 -25.86 -4.60 28.47
C LYS A 183 -24.63 -4.01 27.78
N ASN A 184 -24.83 -3.21 26.74
CA ASN A 184 -23.77 -2.65 25.89
C ASN A 184 -23.66 -1.13 26.07
N TRP A 185 -24.41 -0.54 27.00
CA TRP A 185 -24.48 0.91 27.19
C TRP A 185 -23.07 1.50 27.38
N PRO A 186 -22.70 2.56 26.64
CA PRO A 186 -21.35 3.11 26.69
C PRO A 186 -21.12 3.92 27.97
N LYS A 187 -19.85 3.99 28.43
CA LYS A 187 -19.50 4.82 29.59
C LYS A 187 -19.34 6.29 29.22
N ARG A 188 -18.68 6.54 28.09
CA ARG A 188 -18.55 7.87 27.47
C ARG A 188 -19.61 8.07 26.40
N THR A 189 -19.97 9.32 26.18
CA THR A 189 -20.94 9.68 25.14
C THR A 189 -20.45 9.26 23.76
N VAL A 190 -21.31 8.55 23.02
CA VAL A 190 -21.06 8.14 21.63
C VAL A 190 -21.91 9.02 20.72
N VAL A 191 -21.24 9.77 19.84
CA VAL A 191 -21.87 10.61 18.81
C VAL A 191 -21.79 9.86 17.49
N LEU A 192 -22.93 9.58 16.89
CA LEU A 192 -23.05 8.94 15.60
C LEU A 192 -23.45 10.01 14.57
N LEU A 193 -22.61 10.23 13.57
CA LEU A 193 -22.77 11.26 12.55
C LEU A 193 -22.97 10.61 11.18
N LEU A 194 -24.14 10.86 10.61
CA LEU A 194 -24.43 10.62 9.20
C LEU A 194 -24.39 11.98 8.51
N ASN A 195 -23.27 12.30 7.86
CA ASN A 195 -23.07 13.59 7.23
C ASN A 195 -23.44 13.57 5.73
N ASN A 196 -23.57 14.74 5.13
CA ASN A 196 -23.96 14.90 3.72
C ASN A 196 -23.05 15.90 3.00
N GLY A 197 -22.74 15.63 1.74
CA GLY A 197 -21.94 16.49 0.88
C GLY A 197 -20.43 16.27 1.05
N GLU A 198 -20.00 15.07 1.43
CA GLU A 198 -18.59 14.67 1.48
C GLU A 198 -17.99 14.70 0.06
N GLU A 199 -18.70 14.09 -0.88
CA GLU A 199 -18.25 13.78 -2.25
C GLU A 199 -17.95 15.02 -3.10
N ASP A 200 -18.53 16.14 -2.67
CA ASP A 200 -18.44 17.45 -3.29
C ASP A 200 -17.67 18.47 -2.43
N TYR A 201 -16.75 17.99 -1.57
CA TYR A 201 -15.66 18.71 -0.88
C TYR A 201 -15.67 18.67 0.68
N LEU A 202 -15.95 17.51 1.28
CA LEU A 202 -15.97 17.26 2.74
C LEU A 202 -16.94 18.20 3.49
N ASN A 203 -18.00 18.65 2.81
CA ASN A 203 -18.81 19.77 3.28
C ASN A 203 -19.63 19.38 4.52
N GLY A 204 -20.05 18.12 4.60
CA GLY A 204 -20.81 17.57 5.73
C GLY A 204 -20.06 17.68 7.04
N ALA A 205 -18.79 17.24 7.10
CA ALA A 205 -17.96 17.37 8.29
C ALA A 205 -17.67 18.83 8.66
N LYS A 206 -17.54 19.73 7.67
CA LYS A 206 -17.38 21.18 7.91
C LYS A 206 -18.62 21.79 8.54
N ALA A 207 -19.81 21.40 8.07
CA ALA A 207 -21.07 21.81 8.68
C ALA A 207 -21.21 21.23 10.10
N PHE A 208 -20.78 19.98 10.34
CA PHE A 208 -20.81 19.38 11.68
C PHE A 208 -20.03 20.20 12.71
N MET A 209 -18.86 20.75 12.35
CA MET A 209 -18.07 21.59 13.27
C MET A 209 -18.82 22.81 13.81
N ARG A 210 -19.91 23.24 13.17
CA ARG A 210 -20.77 24.36 13.61
C ARG A 210 -21.82 23.95 14.63
N ASN A 211 -22.15 22.67 14.70
CA ASN A 211 -23.09 22.15 15.67
C ASN A 211 -22.41 22.10 17.05
N PRO A 212 -23.05 22.61 18.14
CA PRO A 212 -22.45 22.57 19.48
C PRO A 212 -21.99 21.18 19.93
N ILE A 213 -22.68 20.12 19.48
CA ILE A 213 -22.31 18.73 19.79
C ILE A 213 -20.91 18.35 19.27
N SER A 214 -20.35 19.10 18.31
CA SER A 214 -19.02 18.84 17.76
C SER A 214 -17.89 19.04 18.77
N GLN A 215 -18.16 19.71 19.90
CA GLN A 215 -17.18 19.92 20.96
C GLN A 215 -17.15 18.77 21.97
N VAL A 216 -18.14 17.87 21.95
CA VAL A 216 -18.23 16.72 22.87
C VAL A 216 -17.21 15.62 22.53
N PRO A 217 -17.08 15.13 21.28
CA PRO A 217 -16.19 14.02 20.99
C PRO A 217 -14.73 14.45 20.96
N HIS A 218 -13.86 13.75 21.71
CA HIS A 218 -12.40 13.93 21.66
C HIS A 218 -11.74 12.94 20.72
N THR A 219 -12.39 11.80 20.50
CA THR A 219 -11.89 10.73 19.65
C THR A 219 -12.87 10.40 18.55
N PHE A 220 -12.40 9.82 17.44
CA PHE A 220 -13.27 9.47 16.33
C PHE A 220 -12.90 8.17 15.60
N VAL A 221 -13.90 7.57 14.96
CA VAL A 221 -13.80 6.49 13.99
C VAL A 221 -14.49 6.96 12.71
N ASN A 222 -13.74 7.05 11.61
CA ASN A 222 -14.25 7.40 10.30
C ASN A 222 -14.39 6.13 9.45
N LEU A 223 -15.53 5.98 8.77
CA LEU A 223 -15.86 4.86 7.89
C LEU A 223 -15.99 5.38 6.47
N GLU A 224 -15.38 4.69 5.51
CA GLU A 224 -15.22 5.17 4.14
C GLU A 224 -15.20 4.05 3.09
N GLY A 225 -15.40 4.44 1.83
CA GLY A 225 -15.19 3.61 0.65
C GLY A 225 -14.18 4.22 -0.31
N VAL A 226 -13.12 3.49 -0.69
CA VAL A 226 -12.20 3.89 -1.78
C VAL A 226 -12.12 2.78 -2.85
N GLY A 227 -13.04 1.80 -2.77
CA GLY A 227 -13.10 0.59 -3.56
C GLY A 227 -14.36 -0.20 -3.23
N ALA A 228 -14.82 -1.04 -4.16
CA ALA A 228 -16.14 -1.69 -4.07
C ALA A 228 -16.18 -2.98 -3.21
N GLY A 229 -15.61 -2.96 -2.01
CA GLY A 229 -15.80 -4.01 -0.99
C GLY A 229 -14.52 -4.71 -0.51
N GLY A 230 -14.62 -6.02 -0.24
CA GLY A 230 -13.51 -6.77 0.33
C GLY A 230 -13.37 -6.56 1.84
N ARG A 231 -12.12 -6.48 2.33
CA ARG A 231 -11.80 -6.16 3.73
C ARG A 231 -11.64 -4.65 3.88
N ALA A 232 -12.35 -4.06 4.85
CA ALA A 232 -12.08 -2.70 5.29
C ALA A 232 -10.71 -2.65 5.99
N ALA A 233 -9.80 -1.82 5.48
CA ALA A 233 -8.45 -1.63 6.00
C ALA A 233 -8.40 -0.42 6.93
N LEU A 234 -7.70 -0.54 8.05
CA LEU A 234 -7.20 0.64 8.77
C LEU A 234 -6.11 1.26 7.91
N PHE A 235 -6.39 2.43 7.34
CA PHE A 235 -5.45 3.05 6.41
C PHE A 235 -4.87 4.37 6.92
N ARG A 236 -5.50 5.03 7.90
CA ARG A 236 -4.92 6.14 8.67
C ARG A 236 -5.23 6.01 10.16
N SER A 237 -4.32 6.52 10.98
CA SER A 237 -4.46 6.63 12.43
C SER A 237 -3.68 7.84 12.93
N THR A 238 -4.20 8.53 13.95
CA THR A 238 -3.56 9.71 14.51
C THR A 238 -2.33 9.39 15.35
N ASP A 239 -2.37 8.33 16.16
CA ASP A 239 -1.32 8.04 17.15
C ASP A 239 -1.43 6.63 17.75
N THR A 240 -0.40 6.24 18.50
CA THR A 240 -0.25 4.91 19.11
C THR A 240 -1.37 4.63 20.13
N GLU A 241 -1.71 5.59 20.97
CA GLU A 241 -2.70 5.47 22.05
C GLU A 241 -4.08 5.11 21.50
N ILE A 242 -4.55 5.81 20.47
CA ILE A 242 -5.79 5.49 19.75
C ILE A 242 -5.69 4.14 19.03
N THR A 243 -4.58 3.88 18.35
CA THR A 243 -4.39 2.66 17.55
C THR A 243 -4.49 1.37 18.39
N ARG A 244 -4.17 1.44 19.70
CA ARG A 244 -4.27 0.28 20.61
C ARG A 244 -5.68 -0.28 20.72
N PHE A 245 -6.72 0.54 20.54
CA PHE A 245 -8.11 0.06 20.61
C PHE A 245 -8.45 -0.86 19.44
N TYR A 246 -7.88 -0.61 18.25
CA TYR A 246 -8.07 -1.49 17.09
C TYR A 246 -7.43 -2.87 17.27
N LYS A 247 -6.47 -3.03 18.19
CA LYS A 247 -5.88 -4.34 18.53
C LYS A 247 -6.92 -5.38 18.99
N LYS A 248 -8.06 -4.92 19.52
CA LYS A 248 -9.18 -5.79 19.94
C LYS A 248 -10.04 -6.27 18.76
N SER A 249 -9.83 -5.76 17.55
CA SER A 249 -10.52 -6.25 16.35
C SER A 249 -10.23 -7.73 16.14
N LYS A 250 -11.27 -8.50 15.81
CA LYS A 250 -11.15 -9.94 15.53
C LYS A 250 -10.44 -10.22 14.21
N TYR A 251 -10.54 -9.28 13.27
CA TYR A 251 -10.00 -9.38 11.92
C TYR A 251 -9.24 -8.08 11.60
N PRO A 252 -8.11 -7.81 12.28
CA PRO A 252 -7.34 -6.62 11.98
C PRO A 252 -6.81 -6.70 10.54
N PHE A 253 -6.84 -5.59 9.83
CA PHE A 253 -6.31 -5.48 8.48
C PHE A 253 -5.79 -4.06 8.28
N GLY A 254 -4.51 -3.92 7.94
CA GLY A 254 -3.87 -2.63 7.71
C GLY A 254 -2.41 -2.57 8.14
N THR A 255 -1.70 -1.56 7.63
CA THR A 255 -0.31 -1.26 7.99
C THR A 255 -0.05 0.25 7.92
N VAL A 256 0.86 0.73 8.75
CA VAL A 256 1.22 2.16 8.84
C VAL A 256 1.73 2.77 7.53
N VAL A 257 2.15 1.94 6.56
CA VAL A 257 2.62 2.38 5.23
C VAL A 257 1.58 3.26 4.52
N SER A 258 0.29 2.93 4.62
CA SER A 258 -0.76 3.76 4.02
C SER A 258 -0.86 5.11 4.72
N GLY A 259 -0.82 5.12 6.07
CA GLY A 259 -0.92 6.33 6.88
C GLY A 259 0.21 7.32 6.58
N ASP A 260 1.44 6.83 6.45
CA ASP A 260 2.59 7.66 6.05
C ASP A 260 2.46 8.20 4.61
N GLY A 261 1.86 7.43 3.70
CA GLY A 261 1.55 7.87 2.35
C GLY A 261 0.63 9.10 2.33
N PHE A 262 -0.42 9.11 3.15
CA PHE A 262 -1.30 10.27 3.35
C PHE A 262 -0.60 11.42 4.07
N LYS A 263 0.14 11.15 5.17
CA LYS A 263 0.92 12.17 5.92
C LYS A 263 1.91 12.91 5.01
N ARG A 264 2.40 12.25 3.95
CA ARG A 264 3.36 12.79 2.97
C ARG A 264 2.73 13.42 1.73
N GLY A 265 1.40 13.41 1.61
CA GLY A 265 0.70 13.94 0.43
C GLY A 265 0.98 13.14 -0.85
N LEU A 266 1.39 11.87 -0.72
CA LEU A 266 1.57 10.97 -1.86
C LEU A 266 0.22 10.49 -2.42
N VAL A 267 -0.84 10.58 -1.60
CA VAL A 267 -2.23 10.34 -1.99
C VAL A 267 -2.95 11.67 -2.13
N ARG A 268 -3.64 11.88 -3.26
CA ARG A 268 -4.32 13.15 -3.59
C ARG A 268 -5.77 13.22 -3.10
N SER A 269 -6.38 12.09 -2.72
CA SER A 269 -7.72 12.03 -2.13
C SER A 269 -7.65 12.28 -0.63
N GLU A 270 -8.74 12.80 -0.08
CA GLU A 270 -8.92 13.05 1.35
C GLU A 270 -10.27 12.47 1.76
N THR A 271 -10.53 12.43 3.07
CA THR A 271 -11.83 12.06 3.65
C THR A 271 -12.10 12.99 4.83
N ASP A 272 -13.25 12.85 5.48
CA ASP A 272 -13.62 13.64 6.66
C ASP A 272 -12.61 13.56 7.82
N TYR A 273 -11.76 12.52 7.86
CA TYR A 273 -10.62 12.42 8.77
C TYR A 273 -9.80 13.73 8.83
N LYS A 274 -9.59 14.38 7.68
CA LYS A 274 -8.81 15.64 7.60
C LYS A 274 -9.48 16.77 8.37
N VAL A 275 -10.81 16.84 8.32
CA VAL A 275 -11.60 17.87 9.00
C VAL A 275 -11.56 17.60 10.51
N PHE A 276 -11.83 16.36 10.91
CA PHE A 276 -11.86 15.97 12.32
C PHE A 276 -10.49 16.09 13.01
N HIS A 277 -9.44 15.58 12.39
CA HIS A 277 -8.10 15.64 12.98
C HIS A 277 -7.42 16.99 12.76
N GLY A 278 -7.37 17.47 11.51
CA GLY A 278 -6.58 18.64 11.13
C GLY A 278 -7.18 19.96 11.59
N GLU A 279 -8.51 20.06 11.64
CA GLU A 279 -9.21 21.31 11.89
C GLU A 279 -9.94 21.34 13.23
N LEU A 280 -10.66 20.26 13.58
CA LEU A 280 -11.37 20.15 14.87
C LEU A 280 -10.45 19.67 16.02
N GLY A 281 -9.32 19.04 15.72
CA GLY A 281 -8.31 18.64 16.71
C GLY A 281 -8.57 17.29 17.40
N MET A 282 -9.49 16.47 16.89
CA MET A 282 -9.78 15.15 17.44
C MET A 282 -8.68 14.12 17.09
N ARG A 283 -8.68 13.00 17.81
CA ARG A 283 -7.76 11.87 17.58
C ARG A 283 -8.51 10.61 17.18
N GLY A 284 -8.11 9.89 16.14
CA GLY A 284 -8.98 8.86 15.57
C GLY A 284 -8.38 7.91 14.55
N LEU A 285 -9.26 7.06 14.03
CA LEU A 285 -8.96 5.98 13.08
C LEU A 285 -9.81 6.14 11.82
N ASP A 286 -9.23 5.76 10.68
CA ASP A 286 -9.88 5.84 9.38
C ASP A 286 -9.89 4.47 8.71
N PHE A 287 -11.08 3.95 8.45
CA PHE A 287 -11.29 2.63 7.85
C PHE A 287 -11.88 2.78 6.45
N ALA A 288 -11.26 2.15 5.46
CA ALA A 288 -11.78 2.17 4.09
C ALA A 288 -11.70 0.82 3.39
N PHE A 289 -12.65 0.56 2.51
CA PHE A 289 -12.48 -0.46 1.47
C PHE A 289 -11.49 0.05 0.42
N LEU A 290 -10.38 -0.65 0.17
CA LEU A 290 -9.33 -0.20 -0.75
C LEU A 290 -9.44 -0.80 -2.15
N GLU A 291 -10.21 -1.87 -2.33
CA GLU A 291 -10.30 -2.61 -3.60
C GLU A 291 -11.72 -3.11 -3.91
N PRO A 292 -12.06 -3.28 -5.19
CA PRO A 292 -11.35 -2.78 -6.37
C PRO A 292 -11.65 -1.30 -6.63
N ARG A 293 -10.62 -0.50 -6.90
CA ARG A 293 -10.72 0.96 -7.17
C ARG A 293 -11.33 1.27 -8.54
N ALA A 294 -11.31 0.37 -9.50
CA ALA A 294 -11.94 0.55 -10.81
C ALA A 294 -13.46 0.79 -10.71
N ARG A 295 -14.10 0.21 -9.68
CA ARG A 295 -15.54 0.32 -9.42
C ARG A 295 -15.91 1.56 -8.61
N TYR A 296 -14.98 2.09 -7.83
CA TYR A 296 -15.14 3.31 -7.04
C TYR A 296 -15.53 4.51 -7.91
N HIS A 297 -16.52 5.30 -7.46
CA HIS A 297 -17.18 6.39 -8.17
C HIS A 297 -17.90 6.00 -9.49
N THR A 298 -18.38 4.75 -9.59
CA THR A 298 -19.08 4.26 -10.79
C THR A 298 -20.36 3.51 -10.42
N ILE A 299 -21.16 3.18 -11.43
CA ILE A 299 -22.36 2.34 -11.28
C ILE A 299 -22.07 0.93 -10.72
N GLU A 300 -20.81 0.48 -10.75
CA GLU A 300 -20.42 -0.82 -10.21
C GLU A 300 -20.17 -0.78 -8.70
N ASP A 301 -20.01 0.40 -8.08
CA ASP A 301 -20.12 0.51 -6.63
C ASP A 301 -21.59 0.38 -6.21
N SER A 302 -22.05 -0.87 -6.15
CA SER A 302 -23.42 -1.25 -5.91
C SER A 302 -23.50 -2.42 -4.92
N SER A 303 -24.67 -2.62 -4.33
CA SER A 303 -24.92 -3.75 -3.42
C SER A 303 -24.69 -5.13 -4.05
N ARG A 304 -24.58 -5.22 -5.40
CA ARG A 304 -24.26 -6.46 -6.12
C ARG A 304 -22.79 -6.84 -6.07
N GLU A 305 -21.91 -5.85 -5.93
CA GLU A 305 -20.46 -6.03 -5.98
C GLU A 305 -19.82 -6.09 -4.58
N THR A 306 -20.61 -5.88 -3.54
CA THR A 306 -20.21 -6.06 -2.13
C THR A 306 -20.90 -7.28 -1.50
N SER A 307 -20.60 -7.56 -0.24
CA SER A 307 -21.12 -8.75 0.46
C SER A 307 -21.41 -8.48 1.93
N MET A 308 -22.25 -9.34 2.53
CA MET A 308 -22.48 -9.33 3.97
C MET A 308 -21.19 -9.54 4.78
N ASN A 309 -20.22 -10.28 4.21
CA ASN A 309 -18.90 -10.47 4.81
C ASN A 309 -18.14 -9.13 4.89
N SER A 310 -18.23 -8.29 3.86
CA SER A 310 -17.62 -6.95 3.83
C SER A 310 -18.29 -6.00 4.81
N VAL A 311 -19.63 -6.01 4.86
CA VAL A 311 -20.42 -5.26 5.87
C VAL A 311 -19.98 -5.65 7.27
N TRP A 312 -19.93 -6.95 7.57
CA TRP A 312 -19.49 -7.44 8.87
C TRP A 312 -18.03 -7.09 9.18
N HIS A 313 -17.13 -7.11 8.19
CA HIS A 313 -15.72 -6.78 8.41
C HIS A 313 -15.56 -5.33 8.90
N MET A 314 -16.19 -4.37 8.23
CA MET A 314 -16.19 -2.97 8.66
C MET A 314 -16.91 -2.80 10.00
N LEU A 315 -18.12 -3.34 10.13
CA LEU A 315 -18.93 -3.23 11.34
C LEU A 315 -18.23 -3.81 12.57
N SER A 316 -17.60 -4.98 12.45
CA SER A 316 -16.90 -5.60 13.59
C SER A 316 -15.62 -4.85 13.98
N ALA A 317 -14.92 -4.23 13.02
CA ALA A 317 -13.78 -3.35 13.28
C ALA A 317 -14.23 -2.06 13.99
N ALA A 318 -15.27 -1.40 13.48
CA ALA A 318 -15.84 -0.20 14.07
C ALA A 318 -16.38 -0.48 15.48
N LEU A 319 -17.15 -1.56 15.65
CA LEU A 319 -17.69 -1.99 16.93
C LEU A 319 -16.61 -2.21 17.99
N ALA A 320 -15.57 -2.98 17.67
CA ALA A 320 -14.48 -3.28 18.61
C ALA A 320 -13.73 -2.01 19.04
N THR A 321 -13.51 -1.10 18.08
CA THR A 321 -12.79 0.15 18.27
C THR A 321 -13.61 1.15 19.09
N THR A 322 -14.84 1.44 18.65
CA THR A 322 -15.75 2.35 19.34
C THR A 322 -16.09 1.87 20.74
N SER A 323 -16.34 0.56 20.93
CA SER A 323 -16.57 0.02 22.29
C SER A 323 -15.35 0.18 23.18
N GLY A 324 -14.15 0.05 22.61
CA GLY A 324 -12.90 0.29 23.31
C GLY A 324 -12.77 1.74 23.77
N LEU A 325 -12.96 2.68 22.85
CA LEU A 325 -12.88 4.12 23.12
C LEU A 325 -13.99 4.59 24.09
N ALA A 326 -15.21 4.10 23.91
CA ALA A 326 -16.37 4.47 24.73
C ALA A 326 -16.30 3.87 26.16
N SER A 327 -15.36 2.97 26.43
CA SER A 327 -15.15 2.36 27.75
C SER A 327 -14.09 3.07 28.61
N ILE A 328 -13.37 4.05 28.04
CA ILE A 328 -12.30 4.78 28.74
C ILE A 328 -12.90 5.66 29.83
N THR A 329 -12.28 5.65 31.02
CA THR A 329 -12.66 6.51 32.16
C THR A 329 -11.51 7.39 32.64
N GLY A 330 -10.37 7.40 31.94
CA GLY A 330 -9.18 8.19 32.30
C GLY A 330 -8.99 9.44 31.44
N ASP A 331 -7.99 10.24 31.78
CA ASP A 331 -7.62 11.52 31.16
C ASP A 331 -6.74 11.39 29.89
N GLU A 332 -6.57 10.18 29.34
CA GLU A 332 -5.68 9.90 28.18
C GLU A 332 -5.97 10.73 26.92
N PHE A 333 -7.21 11.21 26.79
CA PHE A 333 -7.70 12.03 25.67
C PHE A 333 -8.12 13.42 26.13
N THR A 334 -7.54 13.90 27.21
CA THR A 334 -7.74 15.23 27.77
C THR A 334 -6.41 15.97 27.71
N GLY A 335 -6.38 17.16 27.08
CA GLY A 335 -5.19 18.01 27.09
C GLY A 335 -5.23 19.13 28.15
N PRO A 336 -4.13 19.89 28.31
CA PRO A 336 -4.08 21.05 29.20
C PRO A 336 -5.07 22.14 28.76
N GLU A 337 -5.57 22.97 29.69
CA GLU A 337 -6.71 23.91 29.59
C GLU A 337 -7.06 24.52 28.21
N SER A 338 -8.35 24.87 28.06
CA SER A 338 -9.05 25.37 26.86
C SER A 338 -8.17 26.04 25.80
N LEU A 339 -8.15 25.46 24.61
CA LEU A 339 -7.52 26.08 23.45
C LEU A 339 -8.42 27.23 22.96
N ASP A 340 -7.88 28.46 22.93
CA ASP A 340 -8.59 29.68 22.46
C ASP A 340 -8.78 29.72 20.92
N ASN A 341 -8.81 28.55 20.28
CA ASN A 341 -8.87 28.38 18.83
C ASN A 341 -10.09 27.56 18.35
N GLY A 342 -11.01 27.20 19.25
CA GLY A 342 -12.24 26.44 18.94
C GLY A 342 -12.02 24.97 18.56
N ARG A 343 -10.82 24.44 18.80
CA ARG A 343 -10.50 23.01 18.67
C ARG A 343 -10.86 22.26 19.95
N VAL A 344 -11.20 20.99 19.76
CA VAL A 344 -11.38 20.05 20.86
C VAL A 344 -10.04 19.73 21.51
N ASN A 345 -10.04 19.64 22.83
CA ASN A 345 -8.84 19.39 23.61
C ASN A 345 -8.58 17.89 23.82
N ALA A 346 -8.24 17.18 22.75
CA ALA A 346 -8.03 15.73 22.77
C ALA A 346 -6.63 15.29 23.29
N GLY A 347 -5.84 16.22 23.82
CA GLY A 347 -4.44 15.98 24.20
C GLY A 347 -3.53 15.66 23.01
N THR A 348 -2.30 15.20 23.29
CA THR A 348 -1.34 14.80 22.26
C THR A 348 -0.98 13.32 22.40
N GLY A 349 -0.85 12.65 21.26
CA GLY A 349 -0.45 11.25 21.18
C GLY A 349 0.99 11.08 20.71
N SER A 350 1.47 9.84 20.73
CA SER A 350 2.78 9.48 20.19
C SER A 350 2.66 8.83 18.80
N ASP A 351 3.48 9.27 17.84
CA ASP A 351 3.59 8.60 16.53
C ASP A 351 3.85 7.10 16.74
N GLY A 352 3.20 6.26 15.93
CA GLY A 352 3.13 4.83 16.15
C GLY A 352 3.45 3.99 14.93
N VAL A 353 4.00 2.80 15.17
CA VAL A 353 4.14 1.72 14.18
C VAL A 353 3.04 0.72 14.42
N TRP A 354 2.31 0.37 13.36
CA TRP A 354 1.24 -0.61 13.44
C TRP A 354 1.08 -1.42 12.16
N PHE A 355 0.75 -2.70 12.32
CA PHE A 355 0.52 -3.64 11.22
C PHE A 355 -0.18 -4.90 11.71
N ASP A 356 -0.96 -5.55 10.83
CA ASP A 356 -1.51 -6.88 11.09
C ASP A 356 -0.53 -8.01 10.70
N LEU A 357 -0.77 -9.23 11.19
CA LEU A 357 -0.15 -10.46 10.74
C LEU A 357 -1.25 -11.47 10.41
N PHE A 358 -1.32 -11.88 9.14
CA PHE A 358 -2.33 -12.80 8.59
C PHE A 358 -3.78 -12.41 8.93
N GLY A 359 -4.04 -11.12 9.14
CA GLY A 359 -5.35 -10.63 9.54
C GLY A 359 -5.88 -11.20 10.86
N ARG A 360 -4.98 -11.59 11.78
CA ARG A 360 -5.31 -12.23 13.07
C ARG A 360 -4.66 -11.56 14.28
N VAL A 361 -3.41 -11.13 14.13
CA VAL A 361 -2.66 -10.46 15.20
C VAL A 361 -2.39 -9.03 14.76
N PHE A 362 -2.64 -8.07 15.63
CA PHE A 362 -2.31 -6.67 15.38
C PHE A 362 -1.20 -6.21 16.31
N VAL A 363 -0.13 -5.68 15.72
CA VAL A 363 1.04 -5.16 16.42
C VAL A 363 0.95 -3.64 16.42
N VAL A 364 1.20 -3.03 17.58
CA VAL A 364 1.23 -1.57 17.74
C VAL A 364 2.25 -1.18 18.81
N PHE A 365 3.14 -0.24 18.50
CA PHE A 365 4.13 0.32 19.43
C PHE A 365 4.58 1.72 18.99
N LYS A 366 5.26 2.45 19.86
CA LYS A 366 5.66 3.84 19.60
C LYS A 366 6.78 3.92 18.55
N LEU A 367 6.78 4.96 17.73
CA LEU A 367 7.83 5.23 16.73
C LEU A 367 9.21 5.41 17.38
N HIS A 368 9.27 6.01 18.57
CA HIS A 368 10.52 6.12 19.32
C HIS A 368 11.11 4.75 19.69
N THR A 369 10.26 3.75 19.97
CA THR A 369 10.72 2.37 20.22
C THR A 369 11.30 1.75 18.95
N LEU A 370 10.73 2.00 17.77
CA LEU A 370 11.33 1.60 16.49
C LEU A 370 12.73 2.18 16.34
N PHE A 371 12.86 3.49 16.53
CA PHE A 371 14.13 4.21 16.43
C PHE A 371 15.20 3.65 17.37
N ALA A 372 14.85 3.45 18.65
CA ALA A 372 15.76 2.90 19.65
C ALA A 372 16.23 1.48 19.29
N LEU A 373 15.32 0.63 18.80
CA LEU A 373 15.65 -0.73 18.36
C LEU A 373 16.55 -0.74 17.11
N CYS A 374 16.30 0.16 16.16
CA CYS A 374 17.15 0.32 14.97
C CYS A 374 18.59 0.67 15.37
N ILE A 375 18.79 1.70 16.20
CA ILE A 375 20.12 2.11 16.66
C ILE A 375 20.80 0.98 17.46
N THR A 376 20.06 0.35 18.37
CA THR A 376 20.59 -0.74 19.18
C THR A 376 21.12 -1.86 18.29
N LEU A 377 20.37 -2.28 17.27
CA LEU A 377 20.82 -3.31 16.34
C LEU A 377 21.97 -2.85 15.45
N LEU A 378 21.97 -1.60 14.96
CA LEU A 378 23.08 -1.04 14.18
C LEU A 378 24.40 -1.00 14.96
N VAL A 379 24.36 -0.90 16.30
CA VAL A 379 25.57 -0.91 17.14
C VAL A 379 25.94 -2.32 17.61
N VAL A 380 24.99 -3.06 18.16
CA VAL A 380 25.25 -4.38 18.77
C VAL A 380 25.63 -5.42 17.72
N ALA A 381 24.98 -5.41 16.55
CA ALA A 381 25.22 -6.45 15.55
C ALA A 381 26.65 -6.41 14.97
N PRO A 382 27.23 -5.25 14.56
CA PRO A 382 28.63 -5.21 14.14
C PRO A 382 29.61 -5.56 15.26
N LEU A 383 29.39 -5.06 16.49
CA LEU A 383 30.30 -5.32 17.62
C LEU A 383 30.35 -6.82 17.98
N THR A 384 29.20 -7.48 17.98
CA THR A 384 29.13 -8.94 18.22
C THR A 384 29.85 -9.73 17.13
N LEU A 385 29.68 -9.37 15.85
CA LEU A 385 30.39 -10.01 14.75
C LEU A 385 31.90 -9.75 14.78
N ILE A 386 32.35 -8.54 15.16
CA ILE A 386 33.77 -8.23 15.36
C ILE A 386 34.34 -9.07 16.51
N GLY A 387 33.64 -9.14 17.65
CA GLY A 387 34.04 -9.95 18.80
C GLY A 387 34.16 -11.44 18.45
N LEU A 388 33.21 -11.98 17.69
CA LEU A 388 33.27 -13.36 17.19
C LEU A 388 34.41 -13.58 16.20
N THR A 389 34.68 -12.62 15.32
CA THR A 389 35.83 -12.67 14.39
C THR A 389 37.16 -12.74 15.16
N PHE A 390 37.29 -11.95 16.23
CA PHE A 390 38.46 -11.99 17.11
C PHE A 390 38.55 -13.34 17.84
N GLY A 391 37.44 -13.84 18.39
CA GLY A 391 37.37 -15.15 19.04
C GLY A 391 37.76 -16.31 18.12
N LEU A 392 37.26 -16.32 16.88
CA LEU A 392 37.63 -17.29 15.84
C LEU A 392 39.11 -17.19 15.47
N SER A 393 39.65 -15.98 15.40
CA SER A 393 41.06 -15.76 15.07
C SER A 393 41.97 -16.25 16.20
N LYS A 394 41.62 -15.97 17.46
CA LYS A 394 42.33 -16.47 18.65
C LYS A 394 42.25 -17.99 18.79
N ALA A 395 41.13 -18.60 18.40
CA ALA A 395 40.96 -20.05 18.38
C ALA A 395 41.62 -20.73 17.16
N ASP A 396 42.29 -19.98 16.28
CA ASP A 396 42.87 -20.46 15.02
C ASP A 396 41.84 -21.15 14.09
N LYS A 397 40.59 -20.72 14.15
CA LYS A 397 39.45 -21.26 13.37
C LYS A 397 38.85 -20.24 12.40
N ASN A 398 39.50 -19.08 12.24
CA ASN A 398 39.07 -18.10 11.27
C ASN A 398 39.54 -18.49 9.85
N TYR A 399 38.66 -19.20 9.13
CA TYR A 399 38.84 -19.57 7.72
C TYR A 399 38.36 -18.47 6.75
N LEU A 400 37.68 -17.42 7.26
CA LEU A 400 37.28 -16.29 6.43
C LEU A 400 38.50 -15.61 5.84
N LEU A 401 38.48 -15.40 4.52
CA LEU A 401 39.55 -14.71 3.78
C LEU A 401 40.96 -15.32 3.97
N ALA A 402 41.08 -16.51 4.59
CA ALA A 402 42.35 -17.19 4.81
C ALA A 402 42.86 -17.79 3.48
N ARG A 403 44.04 -17.38 3.03
CA ARG A 403 44.61 -17.86 1.75
C ARG A 403 45.38 -19.17 1.92
N LYS A 404 46.27 -19.20 2.93
CA LYS A 404 47.24 -20.26 3.18
C LYS A 404 47.31 -20.55 4.69
N ALA A 405 47.66 -21.78 5.04
CA ALA A 405 48.13 -22.16 6.36
C ALA A 405 49.50 -22.82 6.23
N TYR A 406 50.35 -22.60 7.23
CA TYR A 406 51.70 -23.13 7.30
C TYR A 406 51.80 -24.16 8.42
N VAL A 407 52.68 -25.15 8.27
CA VAL A 407 52.78 -26.28 9.19
C VAL A 407 53.72 -25.97 10.35
N HIS A 408 54.85 -25.32 10.06
CA HIS A 408 55.88 -24.99 11.04
C HIS A 408 56.19 -23.48 11.09
N SER A 409 56.43 -22.85 9.94
CA SER A 409 56.77 -21.42 9.87
C SER A 409 56.23 -20.76 8.60
N SER A 410 56.11 -19.42 8.60
CA SER A 410 55.72 -18.65 7.40
C SER A 410 56.69 -18.82 6.21
N ASP A 411 57.86 -19.38 6.48
CA ASP A 411 58.95 -19.61 5.51
C ASP A 411 58.91 -21.03 4.90
N ASP A 412 57.89 -21.85 5.21
CA ASP A 412 57.75 -23.19 4.62
C ASP A 412 57.47 -23.12 3.11
N ASP A 413 58.22 -23.89 2.31
CA ASP A 413 58.15 -23.90 0.84
C ASP A 413 56.82 -24.45 0.28
N ASN A 414 56.07 -25.23 1.06
CA ASN A 414 54.83 -25.90 0.63
C ASN A 414 53.61 -25.51 1.49
N PRO A 415 53.01 -24.33 1.28
CA PRO A 415 51.84 -23.91 2.05
C PRO A 415 50.56 -24.67 1.68
N VAL A 416 49.74 -25.02 2.68
CA VAL A 416 48.42 -25.63 2.46
C VAL A 416 47.41 -24.53 2.08
N HIS A 417 46.84 -24.63 0.89
CA HIS A 417 45.87 -23.65 0.38
C HIS A 417 44.48 -23.86 1.00
N LEU A 418 43.98 -22.86 1.74
CA LEU A 418 42.67 -22.92 2.42
C LEU A 418 41.51 -22.39 1.57
N TYR A 419 41.83 -21.63 0.51
CA TYR A 419 40.88 -21.02 -0.43
C TYR A 419 39.74 -20.21 0.23
N GLY A 420 40.00 -19.55 1.35
CA GLY A 420 39.01 -18.77 2.09
C GLY A 420 38.36 -17.68 1.24
N TRP A 421 39.09 -16.98 0.36
CA TRP A 421 38.53 -15.94 -0.52
C TRP A 421 37.54 -16.44 -1.59
N ARG A 422 37.41 -17.75 -1.78
CA ARG A 422 36.61 -18.33 -2.86
C ARG A 422 35.12 -18.01 -2.67
N GLY A 423 34.59 -17.17 -3.56
CA GLY A 423 33.16 -16.87 -3.62
C GLY A 423 32.72 -15.59 -2.92
N PHE A 424 33.64 -14.82 -2.32
CA PHE A 424 33.32 -13.59 -1.59
C PHE A 424 32.45 -12.61 -2.39
N PHE A 425 32.82 -12.27 -3.63
CA PHE A 425 32.08 -11.31 -4.46
C PHE A 425 30.93 -11.90 -5.28
N ARG A 426 30.59 -13.19 -5.13
CA ARG A 426 29.55 -13.83 -5.95
C ARG A 426 28.18 -13.22 -5.71
N PHE A 427 27.78 -13.11 -4.46
CA PHE A 427 26.43 -12.66 -4.12
C PHE A 427 26.15 -11.22 -4.58
N PRO A 428 27.03 -10.22 -4.38
CA PRO A 428 26.83 -8.87 -4.91
C PRO A 428 26.63 -8.83 -6.43
N ILE A 429 27.45 -9.56 -7.19
CA ILE A 429 27.35 -9.62 -8.65
C ILE A 429 26.00 -10.24 -9.06
N ILE A 430 25.62 -11.36 -8.41
CA ILE A 430 24.35 -12.04 -8.67
C ILE A 430 23.16 -11.13 -8.32
N PHE A 431 23.20 -10.49 -7.15
CA PHE A 431 22.15 -9.59 -6.66
C PHE A 431 21.95 -8.39 -7.59
N VAL A 432 23.03 -7.71 -7.98
CA VAL A 432 22.98 -6.57 -8.90
C VAL A 432 22.45 -7.00 -10.27
N SER A 433 22.92 -8.13 -10.80
CA SER A 433 22.49 -8.63 -12.11
C SER A 433 21.00 -9.01 -12.11
N ALA A 434 20.54 -9.76 -11.11
CA ALA A 434 19.14 -10.17 -11.00
C ALA A 434 18.21 -8.95 -10.79
N SER A 435 18.63 -7.99 -9.97
CA SER A 435 17.84 -6.76 -9.72
C SER A 435 17.80 -5.85 -10.95
N ALA A 436 18.91 -5.72 -11.69
CA ALA A 436 18.97 -4.95 -12.93
C ALA A 436 18.03 -5.52 -14.00
N VAL A 437 17.87 -6.85 -14.09
CA VAL A 437 16.92 -7.48 -15.02
C VAL A 437 15.48 -7.12 -14.67
N VAL A 438 15.09 -7.14 -13.39
CA VAL A 438 13.73 -6.76 -12.98
C VAL A 438 13.45 -5.28 -13.25
N ILE A 439 14.43 -4.41 -13.00
CA ILE A 439 14.33 -2.98 -13.35
C ILE A 439 14.22 -2.80 -14.86
N ALA A 440 15.03 -3.51 -15.66
CA ALA A 440 14.94 -3.46 -17.12
C ALA A 440 13.57 -3.93 -17.63
N LEU A 441 12.98 -4.97 -17.03
CA LEU A 441 11.62 -5.41 -17.33
C LEU A 441 10.57 -4.34 -16.99
N ALA A 442 10.72 -3.61 -15.87
CA ALA A 442 9.84 -2.49 -15.55
C ALA A 442 9.86 -1.42 -16.66
N TYR A 443 11.05 -1.01 -17.11
CA TYR A 443 11.17 -0.06 -18.23
C TYR A 443 10.63 -0.63 -19.54
N LEU A 444 10.83 -1.92 -19.81
CA LEU A 444 10.32 -2.60 -21.00
C LEU A 444 8.79 -2.56 -21.03
N ILE A 445 8.12 -2.93 -19.94
CA ILE A 445 6.65 -2.91 -19.87
C ILE A 445 6.12 -1.49 -20.01
N VAL A 446 6.70 -0.50 -19.32
CA VAL A 446 6.28 0.91 -19.46
C VAL A 446 6.41 1.41 -20.90
N ARG A 447 7.41 0.93 -21.65
CA ARG A 447 7.61 1.32 -23.05
C ARG A 447 6.54 0.77 -24.00
N PHE A 448 6.09 -0.47 -23.79
CA PHE A 448 5.22 -1.18 -24.75
C PHE A 448 3.77 -1.31 -24.29
N ASN A 449 3.53 -1.51 -23.00
CA ASN A 449 2.20 -1.72 -22.43
C ASN A 449 2.13 -1.18 -21.00
N ALA A 450 2.25 0.14 -20.85
CA ALA A 450 2.34 0.80 -19.55
C ALA A 450 1.18 0.48 -18.60
N PHE A 451 -0.01 0.22 -19.14
CA PHE A 451 -1.25 0.10 -18.37
C PHE A 451 -1.65 -1.34 -18.00
N ILE A 452 -0.87 -2.37 -18.38
CA ILE A 452 -1.26 -3.77 -18.11
C ILE A 452 -1.42 -4.09 -16.62
N VAL A 453 -0.68 -3.38 -15.76
CA VAL A 453 -0.79 -3.47 -14.30
C VAL A 453 -2.22 -3.17 -13.81
N TYR A 454 -3.02 -2.42 -14.56
CA TYR A 454 -4.40 -2.05 -14.21
C TYR A 454 -5.34 -3.25 -14.05
N SER A 455 -5.23 -4.24 -14.95
CA SER A 455 -6.07 -5.45 -14.93
C SER A 455 -5.32 -6.69 -14.43
N SER A 456 -3.99 -6.73 -14.57
CA SER A 456 -3.21 -7.94 -14.38
C SER A 456 -2.00 -7.74 -13.45
N PRO A 457 -2.17 -7.18 -12.23
CA PRO A 457 -1.05 -6.92 -11.34
C PRO A 457 -0.30 -8.21 -10.94
N PHE A 458 -1.00 -9.33 -10.78
CA PHE A 458 -0.37 -10.61 -10.44
C PHE A 458 0.46 -11.21 -11.58
N ALA A 459 0.17 -10.87 -12.84
CA ALA A 459 1.02 -11.26 -13.98
C ALA A 459 2.34 -10.48 -13.97
N VAL A 460 2.30 -9.20 -13.57
CA VAL A 460 3.50 -8.37 -13.36
C VAL A 460 4.34 -8.92 -12.20
N TRP A 461 3.72 -9.24 -11.06
CA TRP A 461 4.41 -9.89 -9.94
C TRP A 461 5.04 -11.23 -10.33
N SER A 462 4.30 -12.07 -11.05
CA SER A 462 4.78 -13.37 -11.50
C SER A 462 6.00 -13.22 -12.43
N MET A 463 5.96 -12.26 -13.35
CA MET A 463 7.10 -11.91 -14.21
C MET A 463 8.32 -11.49 -13.40
N MET A 464 8.17 -10.54 -12.48
CA MET A 464 9.29 -10.00 -11.70
C MET A 464 9.91 -11.04 -10.76
N LEU A 465 9.07 -11.78 -10.01
CA LEU A 465 9.51 -12.83 -9.09
C LEU A 465 10.24 -13.95 -9.84
N SER A 466 9.67 -14.43 -10.95
CA SER A 466 10.27 -15.52 -11.73
C SER A 466 11.57 -15.11 -12.42
N ALA A 467 11.63 -13.89 -12.99
CA ALA A 467 12.84 -13.35 -13.59
C ALA A 467 13.99 -13.26 -12.57
N TRP A 468 13.72 -12.70 -11.39
CA TRP A 468 14.74 -12.54 -10.35
C TRP A 468 15.27 -13.90 -9.88
N VAL A 469 14.39 -14.86 -9.56
CA VAL A 469 14.79 -16.19 -9.08
C VAL A 469 15.61 -16.93 -10.15
N PHE A 470 15.16 -16.91 -11.41
CA PHE A 470 15.86 -17.61 -12.48
C PHE A 470 17.26 -17.05 -12.72
N VAL A 471 17.40 -15.72 -12.85
CA VAL A 471 18.70 -15.07 -13.09
C VAL A 471 19.63 -15.29 -11.90
N ALA A 472 19.12 -15.13 -10.67
CA ALA A 472 19.89 -15.37 -9.47
C ALA A 472 20.37 -16.82 -9.39
N TRP A 473 19.50 -17.79 -9.69
CA TRP A 473 19.84 -19.21 -9.73
C TRP A 473 20.88 -19.53 -10.81
N PHE A 474 20.67 -19.06 -12.05
CA PHE A 474 21.55 -19.38 -13.18
C PHE A 474 22.98 -18.92 -12.91
N LEU A 475 23.15 -17.68 -12.43
CA LEU A 475 24.45 -17.13 -12.09
C LEU A 475 25.06 -17.81 -10.86
N ALA A 476 24.26 -18.08 -9.83
CA ALA A 476 24.73 -18.77 -8.62
C ALA A 476 25.18 -20.20 -8.92
N ARG A 477 24.40 -20.95 -9.70
CA ARG A 477 24.69 -22.33 -10.10
C ARG A 477 25.89 -22.40 -11.04
N GLY A 478 26.02 -21.46 -11.98
CA GLY A 478 27.19 -21.35 -12.85
C GLY A 478 28.46 -21.07 -12.04
N ALA A 479 28.42 -20.12 -11.10
CA ALA A 479 29.55 -19.80 -10.25
C ALA A 479 29.95 -20.96 -9.31
N ASP A 480 28.98 -21.70 -8.78
CA ASP A 480 29.21 -22.90 -7.96
C ASP A 480 29.80 -24.05 -8.79
N ALA A 481 29.28 -24.31 -9.99
CA ALA A 481 29.78 -25.35 -10.88
C ALA A 481 31.23 -25.10 -11.33
N MET A 482 31.59 -23.85 -11.64
CA MET A 482 32.96 -23.49 -12.01
C MET A 482 33.92 -23.58 -10.82
N ARG A 483 33.48 -23.16 -9.64
CA ARG A 483 34.34 -23.06 -8.45
C ARG A 483 33.52 -23.34 -7.16
N PRO A 484 33.30 -24.58 -6.73
CA PRO A 484 32.49 -24.86 -5.54
C PRO A 484 33.08 -24.21 -4.26
N SER A 485 32.25 -23.74 -3.33
CA SER A 485 32.77 -23.14 -2.10
C SER A 485 31.85 -23.41 -0.91
N ALA A 486 32.39 -24.02 0.14
CA ALA A 486 31.68 -24.25 1.40
C ALA A 486 31.24 -22.94 2.09
N LEU A 487 31.96 -21.84 1.83
CA LEU A 487 31.68 -20.52 2.42
C LEU A 487 30.62 -19.72 1.65
N GLN A 488 30.10 -20.21 0.52
CA GLN A 488 29.15 -19.46 -0.31
C GLN A 488 27.92 -18.98 0.49
N ARG A 489 27.35 -19.85 1.33
CA ARG A 489 26.20 -19.51 2.19
C ARG A 489 26.54 -18.35 3.13
N MET A 490 27.68 -18.45 3.82
CA MET A 490 28.10 -17.44 4.79
C MET A 490 28.47 -16.11 4.12
N TYR A 491 29.13 -16.13 2.96
CA TYR A 491 29.43 -14.91 2.20
C TYR A 491 28.18 -14.21 1.69
N ALA A 492 27.17 -14.96 1.24
CA ALA A 492 25.88 -14.36 0.92
C ALA A 492 25.23 -13.69 2.15
N LEU A 493 25.30 -14.33 3.33
CA LEU A 493 24.80 -13.73 4.58
C LEU A 493 25.58 -12.48 5.01
N ILE A 494 26.91 -12.46 4.83
CA ILE A 494 27.75 -11.27 5.08
C ILE A 494 27.31 -10.11 4.19
N TRP A 495 27.11 -10.34 2.90
CA TRP A 495 26.68 -9.28 1.99
C TRP A 495 25.22 -8.86 2.20
N LEU A 496 24.33 -9.79 2.55
CA LEU A 496 22.98 -9.46 3.02
C LEU A 496 23.03 -8.60 4.27
N PHE A 497 23.94 -8.88 5.21
CA PHE A 497 24.15 -8.07 6.42
C PHE A 497 24.62 -6.67 6.06
N VAL A 498 25.63 -6.53 5.20
CA VAL A 498 26.13 -5.21 4.73
C VAL A 498 25.01 -4.42 4.02
N GLY A 499 24.29 -5.05 3.09
CA GLY A 499 23.20 -4.39 2.37
C GLY A 499 22.05 -3.98 3.29
N SER A 500 21.62 -4.87 4.19
CA SER A 500 20.57 -4.58 5.16
C SER A 500 21.00 -3.58 6.24
N PHE A 501 22.30 -3.50 6.57
CA PHE A 501 22.85 -2.47 7.46
C PHE A 501 22.73 -1.08 6.83
N VAL A 502 23.10 -0.93 5.57
CA VAL A 502 22.95 0.33 4.82
C VAL A 502 21.47 0.70 4.71
N PHE A 503 20.62 -0.27 4.34
CA PHE A 503 19.18 -0.05 4.25
C PHE A 503 18.56 0.36 5.58
N LEU A 504 18.89 -0.33 6.69
CA LEU A 504 18.40 0.02 8.03
C LEU A 504 18.91 1.40 8.46
N THR A 505 20.16 1.76 8.14
CA THR A 505 20.70 3.10 8.41
C THR A 505 19.87 4.17 7.70
N ILE A 506 19.58 3.98 6.42
CA ILE A 506 18.71 4.90 5.66
C ILE A 506 17.35 5.00 6.35
N ILE A 507 16.68 3.87 6.63
CA ILE A 507 15.38 3.87 7.30
C ILE A 507 15.44 4.57 8.68
N THR A 508 16.52 4.41 9.43
CA THR A 508 16.68 5.05 10.74
C THR A 508 16.72 6.58 10.62
N VAL A 509 17.38 7.11 9.59
CA VAL A 509 17.36 8.54 9.26
C VAL A 509 15.93 8.97 8.90
N PHE A 510 15.22 8.19 8.08
CA PHE A 510 13.81 8.48 7.73
C PHE A 510 12.88 8.47 8.95
N VAL A 511 13.08 7.56 9.90
CA VAL A 511 12.32 7.52 11.16
C VAL A 511 12.58 8.78 11.99
N ASN A 512 13.82 9.23 12.10
CA ASN A 512 14.19 10.39 12.93
C ASN A 512 13.79 11.73 12.30
N ASP A 513 14.21 11.97 11.06
CA ASP A 513 14.12 13.29 10.44
C ASP A 513 12.73 13.53 9.83
N TYR A 514 12.08 12.44 9.42
CA TYR A 514 10.82 12.49 8.69
C TYR A 514 9.66 11.84 9.47
N GLN A 515 9.88 11.25 10.65
CA GLN A 515 8.79 10.62 11.43
C GLN A 515 7.95 9.63 10.59
N ILE A 516 8.63 8.85 9.73
CA ILE A 516 8.05 7.83 8.85
C ILE A 516 8.24 6.45 9.49
N ALA A 517 7.14 5.75 9.73
CA ALA A 517 7.09 4.41 10.31
C ALA A 517 7.07 3.29 9.25
N ALA A 518 6.77 3.60 7.98
CA ALA A 518 6.63 2.65 6.87
C ALA A 518 7.85 1.75 6.65
N GLY A 519 9.03 2.18 7.10
CA GLY A 519 10.27 1.42 7.03
C GLY A 519 10.40 0.29 8.08
N TYR A 520 9.42 0.07 8.95
CA TYR A 520 9.51 -0.93 10.02
C TYR A 520 9.92 -2.36 9.56
N PRO A 521 9.58 -2.87 8.36
CA PRO A 521 10.02 -4.20 7.95
C PRO A 521 11.55 -4.31 7.87
N ALA A 522 12.27 -3.21 7.65
CA ALA A 522 13.73 -3.17 7.60
C ALA A 522 14.39 -3.59 8.93
N LEU A 523 13.78 -3.21 10.07
CA LEU A 523 14.26 -3.61 11.39
C LEU A 523 14.26 -5.13 11.53
N PHE A 524 13.11 -5.74 11.22
CA PHE A 524 12.92 -7.19 11.32
C PHE A 524 13.76 -7.95 10.29
N TYR A 525 13.90 -7.40 9.08
CA TYR A 525 14.77 -7.93 8.04
C TYR A 525 16.23 -7.98 8.53
N PHE A 526 16.76 -6.87 9.05
CA PHE A 526 18.13 -6.80 9.55
C PHE A 526 18.35 -7.74 10.75
N ALA A 527 17.39 -7.80 11.69
CA ALA A 527 17.44 -8.71 12.82
C ALA A 527 17.48 -10.19 12.39
N ALA A 528 16.67 -10.57 11.40
CA ALA A 528 16.66 -11.92 10.84
C ALA A 528 17.99 -12.27 10.15
N VAL A 529 18.54 -11.34 9.37
CA VAL A 529 19.86 -11.51 8.74
C VAL A 529 20.97 -11.63 9.79
N PHE A 530 20.95 -10.78 10.82
CA PHE A 530 21.89 -10.82 11.94
C PHE A 530 21.84 -12.16 12.69
N ALA A 531 20.64 -12.67 12.99
CA ALA A 531 20.50 -13.97 13.64
C ALA A 531 21.03 -15.12 12.77
N ALA A 532 20.79 -15.08 11.45
CA ALA A 532 21.26 -16.10 10.53
C ALA A 532 22.79 -16.09 10.36
N ILE A 533 23.41 -14.91 10.22
CA ILE A 533 24.88 -14.79 10.14
C ILE A 533 25.55 -15.13 11.47
N LEU A 534 24.93 -14.82 12.61
CA LEU A 534 25.42 -15.20 13.93
C LEU A 534 25.59 -16.73 14.03
N LEU A 535 24.60 -17.50 13.56
CA LEU A 535 24.70 -18.96 13.48
C LEU A 535 25.88 -19.41 12.60
N SER A 536 26.10 -18.76 11.45
CA SER A 536 27.23 -19.09 10.57
C SER A 536 28.59 -18.84 11.24
N TYR A 537 28.74 -17.78 12.04
CA TYR A 537 29.96 -17.54 12.81
C TYR A 537 30.16 -18.59 13.92
N LEU A 538 29.09 -19.00 14.58
CA LEU A 538 29.14 -20.06 15.60
C LEU A 538 29.52 -21.43 14.99
N GLU A 539 29.05 -21.72 13.78
CA GLU A 539 29.41 -22.95 13.04
C GLU A 539 30.92 -23.08 12.81
N LEU A 540 31.63 -21.98 12.54
CA LEU A 540 33.07 -22.02 12.30
C LEU A 540 33.87 -22.50 13.52
N PHE A 541 33.34 -22.39 14.74
CA PHE A 541 34.01 -22.96 15.92
C PHE A 541 34.02 -24.49 15.93
N LEU A 542 33.18 -25.15 15.12
CA LEU A 542 33.12 -26.62 15.01
C LEU A 542 34.16 -27.20 14.03
N VAL A 543 34.71 -26.35 13.17
CA VAL A 543 35.76 -26.72 12.20
C VAL A 543 37.09 -26.96 12.93
N PRO A 544 37.97 -27.88 12.47
CA PRO A 544 39.33 -28.03 13.00
C PRO A 544 40.10 -26.70 12.96
N SER A 545 41.09 -26.51 13.84
CA SER A 545 41.99 -25.34 13.73
C SER A 545 42.81 -25.42 12.44
N LYS A 546 43.18 -24.27 11.87
CA LYS A 546 43.96 -24.20 10.63
C LYS A 546 45.30 -24.93 10.78
N SER A 547 45.95 -24.77 11.93
CA SER A 547 47.16 -25.49 12.33
C SER A 547 46.98 -27.00 12.46
N ALA A 548 45.82 -27.49 12.92
CA ALA A 548 45.54 -28.92 12.98
C ALA A 548 45.27 -29.51 11.59
N TYR A 549 44.57 -28.76 10.74
CA TYR A 549 44.31 -29.13 9.36
C TYR A 549 45.59 -29.16 8.51
N ALA A 550 46.47 -28.15 8.65
CA ALA A 550 47.74 -28.09 7.92
C ALA A 550 48.63 -29.30 8.24
N ARG A 551 48.73 -29.68 9.53
CA ARG A 551 49.48 -30.88 9.98
C ARG A 551 48.90 -32.19 9.45
N HIS A 552 47.58 -32.28 9.28
CA HIS A 552 46.95 -33.49 8.74
C HIS A 552 47.29 -33.71 7.26
N PHE A 553 47.32 -32.64 6.47
CA PHE A 553 47.66 -32.67 5.05
C PHE A 553 49.10 -33.15 4.80
N GLU A 554 50.03 -32.74 5.66
CA GLU A 554 51.43 -33.21 5.60
C GLU A 554 51.52 -34.71 5.89
N GLN A 555 50.90 -35.20 6.98
CA GLN A 555 50.90 -36.62 7.33
C GLN A 555 50.30 -37.50 6.23
N GLU A 556 49.24 -37.05 5.55
CA GLU A 556 48.67 -37.77 4.43
C GLU A 556 49.62 -37.76 3.22
N SER A 557 50.28 -36.64 2.93
CA SER A 557 51.27 -36.53 1.86
C SER A 557 52.53 -37.39 2.09
N GLU A 558 53.02 -37.47 3.33
CA GLU A 558 54.12 -38.34 3.73
C GLU A 558 53.73 -39.82 3.67
N SER A 559 52.51 -40.16 4.09
CA SER A 559 52.00 -41.54 3.99
C SER A 559 51.85 -42.01 2.53
N ARG A 560 51.43 -41.12 1.61
CA ARG A 560 51.37 -41.40 0.17
C ARG A 560 52.78 -41.54 -0.43
N ARG A 561 53.73 -40.66 -0.07
CA ARG A 561 55.14 -40.78 -0.50
C ARG A 561 55.80 -42.07 -0.03
N ASN A 562 55.53 -42.51 1.21
CA ASN A 562 56.08 -43.77 1.74
C ASN A 562 55.41 -45.01 1.12
N SER A 563 54.18 -44.90 0.61
CA SER A 563 53.50 -46.01 -0.09
C SER A 563 53.96 -46.21 -1.54
N GLU A 564 54.48 -45.16 -2.21
CA GLU A 564 55.02 -45.24 -3.59
C GLU A 564 56.50 -45.67 -3.64
N SER A 565 57.22 -45.72 -2.51
CA SER A 565 58.67 -45.99 -2.47
C SER A 565 59.06 -47.49 -2.50
N ALA A 566 58.12 -48.43 -2.62
CA ALA A 566 58.42 -49.86 -2.52
C ALA A 566 58.27 -50.62 -3.86
N SER A 567 58.90 -50.14 -4.93
CA SER A 567 59.18 -51.00 -6.09
C SER A 567 60.26 -50.44 -7.01
N ARG A 568 61.52 -50.84 -6.80
CA ARG A 568 62.44 -51.20 -7.90
C ARG A 568 63.69 -51.95 -7.41
N PRO A 569 64.18 -52.97 -8.16
CA PRO A 569 65.26 -53.84 -7.71
C PRO A 569 66.66 -53.30 -8.08
N LEU A 570 67.66 -53.77 -7.33
CA LEU A 570 69.09 -53.55 -7.52
C LEU A 570 69.63 -54.12 -8.84
N THR A 571 70.37 -53.30 -9.59
CA THR A 571 71.59 -53.55 -10.42
C THR A 571 71.88 -52.23 -11.14
N GLY A 572 73.07 -51.65 -11.34
CA GLY A 572 74.46 -51.97 -11.09
C GLY A 572 75.29 -50.96 -11.91
N SER A 573 76.38 -50.46 -11.32
CA SER A 573 77.59 -49.85 -11.91
C SER A 573 77.56 -48.49 -12.67
N THR A 574 78.34 -47.57 -12.08
CA THR A 574 79.45 -46.77 -12.66
C THR A 574 79.24 -45.47 -13.45
N THR A 575 79.90 -44.46 -12.89
CA THR A 575 80.77 -43.42 -13.49
C THR A 575 80.21 -42.04 -13.89
N ALA A 576 80.79 -41.05 -13.19
CA ALA A 576 81.40 -39.82 -13.69
C ALA A 576 80.57 -38.52 -13.75
N ALA A 577 80.80 -37.71 -12.71
CA ALA A 577 81.48 -36.40 -12.75
C ALA A 577 80.74 -35.12 -13.21
N ARG A 578 80.87 -34.12 -12.31
CA ARG A 578 80.98 -32.66 -12.53
C ARG A 578 79.72 -31.91 -12.97
N SER A 579 79.51 -30.63 -12.65
CA SER A 579 79.90 -29.68 -11.59
C SER A 579 79.33 -28.33 -12.08
N ASP A 580 78.62 -27.62 -11.20
CA ASP A 580 78.47 -26.16 -11.07
C ASP A 580 77.97 -25.24 -12.20
N ASP A 581 77.28 -24.19 -11.70
CA ASP A 581 77.08 -22.82 -12.22
C ASP A 581 75.92 -22.46 -13.18
N ARG A 582 74.83 -21.99 -12.56
CA ARG A 582 74.16 -20.65 -12.67
C ARG A 582 74.42 -19.75 -13.92
N PRO A 583 73.55 -18.76 -14.22
CA PRO A 583 72.12 -18.78 -14.56
C PRO A 583 71.81 -17.82 -15.77
N VAL A 584 70.53 -17.46 -15.97
CA VAL A 584 69.97 -16.33 -16.77
C VAL A 584 69.54 -16.65 -18.21
N GLY A 585 68.31 -16.22 -18.54
CA GLY A 585 67.88 -15.98 -19.93
C GLY A 585 66.37 -16.11 -20.11
N ASP A 586 65.71 -14.96 -20.26
CA ASP A 586 64.29 -14.74 -20.51
C ASP A 586 63.72 -15.39 -21.79
N ASP A 587 62.38 -15.31 -21.85
CA ASP A 587 61.51 -15.31 -23.05
C ASP A 587 61.28 -16.65 -23.79
N ASP A 588 60.04 -17.14 -23.78
CA ASP A 588 59.04 -16.77 -24.79
C ASP A 588 57.73 -17.56 -24.67
N ALA A 589 56.63 -16.90 -25.06
CA ALA A 589 55.32 -17.50 -25.25
C ALA A 589 55.28 -18.36 -26.53
N THR A 590 54.50 -19.44 -26.54
CA THR A 590 53.56 -19.76 -27.64
C THR A 590 52.70 -20.99 -27.36
N GLU A 591 51.42 -20.86 -27.73
CA GLU A 591 50.45 -21.93 -27.87
C GLU A 591 50.89 -22.95 -28.94
N THR A 592 50.71 -24.25 -28.68
CA THR A 592 50.32 -25.19 -29.74
C THR A 592 49.39 -26.27 -29.20
N THR A 593 48.19 -26.29 -29.79
CA THR A 593 47.24 -27.39 -29.80
C THR A 593 47.88 -28.67 -30.36
N SER A 594 47.54 -29.82 -29.79
CA SER A 594 47.61 -31.10 -30.50
C SER A 594 46.36 -31.94 -30.23
N LEU A 595 45.70 -32.27 -31.33
CA LEU A 595 44.53 -33.14 -31.50
C LEU A 595 45.02 -34.46 -32.13
N LEU A 596 44.27 -35.55 -31.91
CA LEU A 596 44.44 -36.94 -32.40
C LEU A 596 45.29 -37.83 -31.47
N ARG A 597 44.93 -39.07 -31.10
CA ARG A 597 43.86 -40.03 -31.47
C ARG A 597 44.09 -41.27 -30.60
N GLY A 598 43.04 -42.02 -30.23
CA GLY A 598 43.25 -43.40 -29.77
C GLY A 598 42.17 -43.97 -28.85
N ASP A 599 41.21 -44.66 -29.47
CA ASP A 599 40.25 -45.58 -28.85
C ASP A 599 40.84 -46.50 -27.77
N ARG A 600 40.07 -46.69 -26.68
CA ARG A 600 39.71 -48.04 -26.19
C ARG A 600 38.55 -47.99 -25.20
N ARG A 601 37.43 -48.59 -25.61
CA ARG A 601 36.32 -49.01 -24.75
C ARG A 601 36.78 -50.14 -23.82
N GLY A 602 36.28 -50.14 -22.58
CA GLY A 602 36.39 -51.27 -21.65
C GLY A 602 35.39 -51.13 -20.51
N PHE A 603 34.21 -51.71 -20.68
CA PHE A 603 33.23 -51.99 -19.63
C PHE A 603 33.81 -53.03 -18.67
N THR A 604 33.73 -52.84 -17.35
CA THR A 604 33.41 -53.93 -16.41
C THR A 604 32.92 -53.42 -15.06
N ARG A 605 31.92 -54.15 -14.55
CA ARG A 605 31.09 -53.96 -13.37
C ARG A 605 31.49 -55.06 -12.36
N TYR A 606 31.14 -54.83 -11.08
CA TYR A 606 31.11 -55.78 -9.95
C TYR A 606 32.43 -56.11 -9.20
N GLY A 607 32.51 -55.59 -7.97
CA GLY A 607 32.21 -56.35 -6.75
C GLY A 607 32.94 -57.68 -6.56
N GLY A 608 33.86 -57.71 -5.60
CA GLY A 608 34.45 -58.94 -5.07
C GLY A 608 35.07 -58.69 -3.70
N ASN A 609 34.36 -59.09 -2.64
CA ASN A 609 34.92 -59.32 -1.32
C ASN A 609 36.08 -60.32 -1.43
N ARG A 610 37.25 -59.99 -0.89
CA ARG A 610 38.27 -60.99 -0.57
C ARG A 610 38.69 -60.85 0.90
N ARG A 611 38.25 -61.84 1.67
CA ARG A 611 38.82 -62.25 2.96
C ARG A 611 40.11 -63.01 2.68
N GLU A 612 41.16 -62.71 3.43
CA GLU A 612 42.32 -63.56 3.84
C GLU A 612 43.28 -62.59 4.55
N SER A 613 43.98 -62.89 5.64
CA SER A 613 44.09 -64.06 6.51
C SER A 613 44.82 -63.61 7.79
N ILE A 614 44.57 -64.32 8.89
CA ILE A 614 45.15 -64.12 10.21
C ILE A 614 46.63 -64.58 10.19
N SER A 615 47.54 -63.78 10.76
CA SER A 615 48.79 -64.28 11.33
C SER A 615 49.09 -63.52 12.64
N GLU A 616 49.13 -64.27 13.73
CA GLU A 616 49.56 -63.84 15.06
C GLU A 616 51.07 -63.56 15.09
N GLY A 617 51.44 -62.54 15.86
CA GLY A 617 52.80 -62.19 16.24
C GLY A 617 52.76 -60.93 17.09
N GLY A 618 52.79 -61.10 18.41
CA GLY A 618 52.76 -59.99 19.38
C GLY A 618 54.12 -59.29 19.51
N GLU A 619 54.11 -57.98 19.68
CA GLU A 619 54.50 -57.27 20.92
C GLU A 619 54.55 -55.74 20.67
N ASP A 620 54.02 -55.02 21.66
CA ASP A 620 54.30 -53.63 22.05
C ASP A 620 53.97 -52.41 21.15
N HIS A 621 52.87 -51.76 21.56
CA HIS A 621 52.67 -50.32 21.68
C HIS A 621 53.54 -49.35 20.86
N ALA A 622 52.99 -48.89 19.74
CA ALA A 622 53.09 -47.49 19.35
C ALA A 622 51.68 -47.01 18.96
N GLN A 623 51.12 -46.08 19.75
CA GLN A 623 49.90 -45.37 19.39
C GLN A 623 50.16 -44.61 18.08
N GLY A 624 49.66 -45.14 16.96
CA GLY A 624 49.58 -44.38 15.72
C GLY A 624 48.79 -43.09 15.96
N PRO A 625 49.20 -41.95 15.38
CA PRO A 625 48.54 -40.67 15.63
C PRO A 625 47.06 -40.75 15.26
N ARG A 626 46.18 -40.28 16.17
CA ARG A 626 44.72 -40.18 15.93
C ARG A 626 44.47 -39.43 14.62
N GLN A 627 44.07 -40.14 13.58
CA GLN A 627 43.64 -39.57 12.31
C GLN A 627 42.49 -38.58 12.58
N ILE A 628 42.63 -37.32 12.17
CA ILE A 628 41.58 -36.32 12.33
C ILE A 628 40.43 -36.72 11.41
N ASP A 629 39.30 -37.14 11.98
CA ASP A 629 38.07 -37.33 11.23
C ASP A 629 37.63 -35.97 10.66
N LEU A 630 37.75 -35.77 9.35
CA LEU A 630 37.38 -34.53 8.65
C LEU A 630 35.88 -34.45 8.36
N GLY A 631 35.11 -35.51 8.63
CA GLY A 631 33.68 -35.59 8.33
C GLY A 631 33.36 -35.74 6.84
N ASN A 632 32.09 -35.60 6.48
CA ASN A 632 31.61 -35.78 5.10
C ASN A 632 31.62 -34.45 4.34
N VAL A 633 32.55 -34.30 3.39
CA VAL A 633 32.70 -33.11 2.55
C VAL A 633 31.76 -33.17 1.35
N TYR A 634 31.14 -32.04 0.98
CA TYR A 634 30.35 -31.97 -0.25
C TYR A 634 31.29 -31.98 -1.48
N PRO A 635 30.97 -32.71 -2.56
CA PRO A 635 31.90 -32.88 -3.69
C PRO A 635 32.43 -31.56 -4.27
N GLY A 636 33.76 -31.43 -4.33
CA GLY A 636 34.48 -30.29 -4.92
C GLY A 636 34.66 -29.07 -4.00
N GLU A 637 34.14 -29.12 -2.77
CA GLU A 637 34.35 -28.09 -1.75
C GLU A 637 35.64 -28.30 -0.94
N GLN A 638 36.00 -27.31 -0.13
CA GLN A 638 37.21 -27.36 0.67
C GLN A 638 37.13 -28.47 1.74
N GLU A 639 38.16 -29.30 1.86
CA GLU A 639 38.11 -30.51 2.70
C GLU A 639 37.97 -30.22 4.20
N TRP A 640 38.49 -29.09 4.68
CA TRP A 640 38.31 -28.66 6.07
C TRP A 640 36.84 -28.45 6.47
N SER A 641 35.92 -28.31 5.50
CA SER A 641 34.51 -28.02 5.74
C SER A 641 33.65 -29.20 6.18
N GLY A 642 34.16 -30.44 6.14
CA GLY A 642 33.37 -31.65 6.37
C GLY A 642 32.76 -31.78 7.77
N LYS A 643 33.25 -31.02 8.77
CA LYS A 643 32.65 -30.92 10.11
C LYS A 643 31.53 -29.89 10.27
N LEU A 644 31.23 -29.10 9.25
CA LEU A 644 30.15 -28.13 9.32
C LEU A 644 28.79 -28.84 9.48
N PRO A 645 27.94 -28.43 10.44
CA PRO A 645 26.62 -29.01 10.60
C PRO A 645 25.78 -28.89 9.33
N SER A 646 25.37 -30.02 8.78
CA SER A 646 24.62 -30.04 7.52
C SER A 646 23.16 -29.60 7.64
N TRP A 647 22.62 -29.40 8.86
CA TRP A 647 21.20 -29.10 9.11
C TRP A 647 20.89 -27.63 9.45
N ILE A 648 21.90 -26.86 9.85
CA ILE A 648 21.73 -25.51 10.41
C ILE A 648 21.18 -24.48 9.41
N TRP A 649 21.35 -24.75 8.10
CA TRP A 649 20.78 -23.93 7.03
C TRP A 649 19.25 -23.86 7.11
N ILE A 650 18.57 -24.87 7.66
CA ILE A 650 17.12 -24.85 7.83
C ILE A 650 16.73 -23.82 8.87
N VAL A 651 17.46 -23.74 9.98
CA VAL A 651 17.21 -22.71 11.00
C VAL A 651 17.48 -21.33 10.40
N GLN A 652 18.55 -21.18 9.63
CA GLN A 652 18.84 -19.92 8.91
C GLN A 652 17.72 -19.56 7.93
N LEU A 653 17.20 -20.52 7.17
CA LEU A 653 16.06 -20.32 6.27
C LEU A 653 14.80 -19.89 7.05
N LEU A 654 14.48 -20.55 8.16
CA LEU A 654 13.31 -20.26 9.00
C LEU A 654 13.42 -18.95 9.77
N LEU A 655 14.63 -18.44 9.99
CA LEU A 655 14.84 -17.09 10.52
C LEU A 655 14.67 -16.03 9.42
N LEU A 656 15.25 -16.28 8.24
CA LEU A 656 15.30 -15.32 7.13
C LEU A 656 13.98 -15.16 6.37
N ALA A 657 13.39 -16.27 5.94
CA ALA A 657 12.30 -16.23 4.97
C ALA A 657 10.95 -15.83 5.61
N PRO A 658 10.46 -16.47 6.70
CA PRO A 658 9.11 -16.22 7.20
C PRO A 658 8.81 -14.77 7.58
N ILE A 659 9.64 -14.17 8.43
CA ILE A 659 9.42 -12.81 8.92
C ILE A 659 9.45 -11.81 7.76
N VAL A 660 10.44 -11.94 6.87
CA VAL A 660 10.59 -11.05 5.71
C VAL A 660 9.42 -11.20 4.75
N ILE A 661 9.05 -12.42 4.38
CA ILE A 661 7.95 -12.69 3.45
C ILE A 661 6.63 -12.16 4.01
N ILE A 662 6.35 -12.39 5.30
CA ILE A 662 5.10 -11.94 5.92
C ILE A 662 5.01 -10.41 5.87
N LEU A 663 6.04 -9.72 6.39
CA LEU A 663 5.99 -8.26 6.52
C LEU A 663 6.10 -7.55 5.16
N VAL A 664 7.08 -7.91 4.34
CA VAL A 664 7.28 -7.28 3.02
C VAL A 664 6.19 -7.70 2.04
N GLY A 665 5.71 -8.95 2.12
CA GLY A 665 4.66 -9.46 1.24
C GLY A 665 3.30 -8.81 1.51
N GLN A 666 2.94 -8.61 2.78
CA GLN A 666 1.75 -7.85 3.15
C GLN A 666 1.81 -6.40 2.70
N VAL A 667 2.96 -5.73 2.90
CA VAL A 667 3.18 -4.38 2.36
C VAL A 667 3.06 -4.38 0.84
N GLY A 668 3.60 -5.38 0.15
CA GLY A 668 3.50 -5.49 -1.31
C GLY A 668 2.07 -5.72 -1.81
N LEU A 669 1.26 -6.49 -1.09
CA LEU A 669 -0.15 -6.69 -1.42
C LEU A 669 -0.97 -5.41 -1.19
N LEU A 670 -0.85 -4.77 -0.02
CA LEU A 670 -1.56 -3.51 0.26
C LEU A 670 -1.11 -2.37 -0.67
N LEU A 671 0.17 -2.29 -1.01
CA LEU A 671 0.68 -1.31 -1.96
C LEU A 671 0.18 -1.61 -3.39
N THR A 672 0.08 -2.88 -3.77
CA THR A 672 -0.54 -3.28 -5.04
C THR A 672 -1.95 -2.73 -5.10
N SER A 673 -2.75 -3.00 -4.07
CA SER A 673 -4.13 -2.54 -3.93
C SER A 673 -4.30 -1.03 -4.05
N ALA A 674 -3.41 -0.28 -3.41
CA ALA A 674 -3.45 1.18 -3.43
C ALA A 674 -3.06 1.78 -4.79
N LEU A 675 -2.18 1.13 -5.57
CA LEU A 675 -1.52 1.76 -6.70
C LEU A 675 -1.99 1.28 -8.08
N TYR A 676 -2.32 0.00 -8.27
CA TYR A 676 -2.39 -0.61 -9.61
C TYR A 676 -3.41 0.03 -10.56
N GLN A 677 -4.50 0.59 -10.03
CA GLN A 677 -5.56 1.27 -10.80
C GLN A 677 -5.45 2.80 -10.80
N THR A 678 -4.52 3.38 -10.05
CA THR A 678 -4.29 4.83 -10.02
C THR A 678 -3.83 5.46 -11.35
N PRO A 679 -3.27 4.73 -12.34
CA PRO A 679 -2.98 5.32 -13.65
C PRO A 679 -4.20 5.90 -14.36
N SER A 680 -5.43 5.39 -14.14
CA SER A 680 -6.64 5.99 -14.72
C SER A 680 -6.89 7.42 -14.22
N ASP A 681 -6.30 7.79 -13.10
CA ASP A 681 -6.43 9.10 -12.47
C ASP A 681 -5.28 10.04 -12.89
N GLY A 682 -4.37 9.58 -13.76
CA GLY A 682 -3.19 10.33 -14.22
C GLY A 682 -2.00 10.23 -13.28
N ASN A 683 -1.76 9.07 -12.67
CA ASN A 683 -0.55 8.79 -11.89
C ASN A 683 0.50 8.04 -12.71
N SER A 684 1.79 8.27 -12.37
CA SER A 684 2.93 7.66 -13.06
C SER A 684 2.93 6.14 -12.97
N THR A 685 2.87 5.48 -14.12
CA THR A 685 2.97 4.01 -14.22
C THR A 685 4.36 3.50 -13.84
N LEU A 686 5.42 4.23 -14.20
CA LEU A 686 6.81 3.83 -13.93
C LEU A 686 7.08 3.67 -12.44
N PHE A 687 6.56 4.57 -11.61
CA PHE A 687 6.68 4.48 -10.15
C PHE A 687 6.13 3.16 -9.62
N ILE A 688 4.98 2.70 -10.13
CA ILE A 688 4.32 1.45 -9.73
C ILE A 688 5.22 0.25 -10.04
N TYR A 689 5.75 0.16 -11.27
CA TYR A 689 6.62 -0.96 -11.64
C TYR A 689 7.94 -0.94 -10.89
N LEU A 690 8.52 0.23 -10.61
CA LEU A 690 9.75 0.34 -9.79
C LEU A 690 9.49 -0.07 -8.33
N ALA A 691 8.32 0.26 -7.77
CA ALA A 691 7.92 -0.18 -6.45
C ALA A 691 7.80 -1.72 -6.39
N PHE A 692 7.16 -2.34 -7.39
CA PHE A 692 7.06 -3.81 -7.49
C PHE A 692 8.44 -4.45 -7.67
N ALA A 693 9.33 -3.83 -8.45
CA ALA A 693 10.70 -4.30 -8.62
C ALA A 693 11.48 -4.27 -7.30
N GLY A 694 11.41 -3.16 -6.55
CA GLY A 694 12.06 -3.02 -5.25
C GLY A 694 11.57 -4.05 -4.23
N LEU A 695 10.25 -4.25 -4.14
CA LEU A 695 9.65 -5.23 -3.25
C LEU A 695 9.95 -6.68 -3.67
N THR A 696 10.02 -6.97 -4.97
CA THR A 696 10.46 -8.26 -5.50
C THR A 696 11.86 -8.60 -5.01
N VAL A 697 12.78 -7.63 -5.09
CA VAL A 697 14.16 -7.79 -4.61
C VAL A 697 14.19 -8.04 -3.10
N LEU A 698 13.43 -7.26 -2.32
CA LEU A 698 13.36 -7.44 -0.86
C LEU A 698 12.77 -8.81 -0.47
N LEU A 699 11.77 -9.31 -1.18
CA LEU A 699 11.17 -10.62 -0.91
C LEU A 699 12.12 -11.79 -1.20
N LEU A 700 12.93 -11.67 -2.27
CA LEU A 700 13.71 -12.79 -2.80
C LEU A 700 15.19 -12.78 -2.43
N ALA A 701 15.76 -11.64 -2.05
CA ALA A 701 17.14 -11.54 -1.59
C ALA A 701 17.51 -12.56 -0.48
N PRO A 702 16.64 -12.91 0.48
CA PRO A 702 16.92 -13.95 1.48
C PRO A 702 17.12 -15.36 0.92
N THR A 703 16.78 -15.63 -0.34
CA THR A 703 17.08 -16.93 -1.01
C THR A 703 18.55 -17.08 -1.40
N GLY A 704 19.29 -15.97 -1.49
CA GLY A 704 20.68 -15.92 -1.95
C GLY A 704 21.64 -16.93 -1.33
N PRO A 705 21.65 -17.11 0.01
CA PRO A 705 22.50 -18.08 0.68
C PRO A 705 22.25 -19.54 0.27
N PHE A 706 21.08 -19.86 -0.28
CA PHE A 706 20.63 -21.23 -0.53
C PHE A 706 20.50 -21.55 -2.03
N ILE A 707 20.25 -20.53 -2.88
CA ILE A 707 19.84 -20.71 -4.27
C ILE A 707 20.88 -21.46 -5.14
N HIS A 708 22.17 -21.40 -4.80
CA HIS A 708 23.24 -22.13 -5.50
C HIS A 708 23.11 -23.66 -5.38
N ARG A 709 22.35 -24.16 -4.40
CA ARG A 709 22.04 -25.58 -4.21
C ARG A 709 20.77 -26.04 -4.94
N PHE A 710 20.01 -25.15 -5.56
CA PHE A 710 18.78 -25.57 -6.24
C PHE A 710 19.09 -26.45 -7.45
N THR A 711 18.31 -27.51 -7.63
CA THR A 711 18.25 -28.26 -8.89
C THR A 711 17.56 -27.43 -9.98
N TYR A 712 17.67 -27.86 -11.23
CA TYR A 712 17.20 -27.09 -12.38
C TYR A 712 15.66 -27.06 -12.54
N HIS A 713 14.91 -28.00 -11.95
CA HIS A 713 13.49 -28.18 -12.23
C HIS A 713 12.64 -26.93 -11.95
N ILE A 714 12.73 -26.35 -10.75
CA ILE A 714 11.93 -25.16 -10.38
C ILE A 714 12.42 -23.91 -11.12
N PRO A 715 13.71 -23.58 -11.18
CA PRO A 715 14.19 -22.43 -11.95
C PRO A 715 13.85 -22.49 -13.44
N THR A 716 13.93 -23.68 -14.07
CA THR A 716 13.51 -23.85 -15.47
C THR A 716 11.99 -23.65 -15.62
N PHE A 717 11.17 -24.16 -14.70
CA PHE A 717 9.74 -23.87 -14.70
C PHE A 717 9.47 -22.35 -14.56
N LEU A 718 10.14 -21.69 -13.62
CA LEU A 718 10.02 -20.24 -13.43
C LEU A 718 10.51 -19.45 -14.65
N PHE A 719 11.52 -19.91 -15.37
CA PHE A 719 11.92 -19.30 -16.64
C PHE A 719 10.79 -19.36 -17.67
N LEU A 720 10.10 -20.50 -17.80
CA LEU A 720 8.95 -20.62 -18.70
C LEU A 720 7.79 -19.71 -18.26
N VAL A 721 7.53 -19.61 -16.95
CA VAL A 721 6.55 -18.66 -16.39
C VAL A 721 6.95 -17.22 -16.69
N CYS A 722 8.23 -16.87 -16.56
CA CYS A 722 8.76 -15.56 -16.89
C CYS A 722 8.52 -15.23 -18.38
N VAL A 723 8.91 -16.13 -19.29
CA VAL A 723 8.69 -15.94 -20.73
C VAL A 723 7.20 -15.76 -21.05
N ALA A 724 6.34 -16.63 -20.50
CA ALA A 724 4.90 -16.54 -20.73
C ALA A 724 4.30 -15.23 -20.20
N THR A 725 4.70 -14.81 -19.00
CA THR A 725 4.20 -13.58 -18.37
C THR A 725 4.79 -12.32 -19.00
N VAL A 726 6.03 -12.32 -19.49
CA VAL A 726 6.59 -11.22 -20.30
C VAL A 726 5.77 -11.06 -21.58
N ILE A 727 5.52 -12.15 -22.32
CA ILE A 727 4.73 -12.10 -23.55
C ILE A 727 3.32 -11.57 -23.27
N TYR A 728 2.66 -12.12 -22.24
CA TYR A 728 1.33 -11.66 -21.83
C TYR A 728 1.35 -10.17 -21.47
N ASN A 729 2.29 -9.73 -20.62
CA ASN A 729 2.37 -8.34 -20.18
C ASN A 729 2.66 -7.37 -21.33
N LEU A 730 3.34 -7.80 -22.40
CA LEU A 730 3.64 -6.97 -23.56
C LEU A 730 2.49 -6.87 -24.57
N VAL A 731 1.63 -7.90 -24.68
CA VAL A 731 0.66 -8.02 -25.78
C VAL A 731 -0.80 -7.92 -25.30
N ALA A 732 -1.09 -8.30 -24.06
CA ALA A 732 -2.45 -8.32 -23.55
C ALA A 732 -3.05 -6.91 -23.48
N PHE A 733 -4.34 -6.80 -23.81
CA PHE A 733 -5.06 -5.55 -23.68
C PHE A 733 -5.17 -5.18 -22.18
N PRO A 734 -4.84 -3.93 -21.78
CA PRO A 734 -4.66 -3.59 -20.37
C PRO A 734 -5.94 -3.50 -19.54
N PHE A 735 -7.12 -3.45 -20.17
CA PHE A 735 -8.41 -3.31 -19.50
C PHE A 735 -9.31 -4.53 -19.73
N SER A 736 -10.21 -4.81 -18.81
CA SER A 736 -11.12 -5.97 -18.91
C SER A 736 -12.52 -5.62 -18.41
N ARG A 737 -13.44 -6.59 -18.46
CA ARG A 737 -14.79 -6.42 -17.92
C ARG A 737 -14.80 -6.28 -16.40
N ASP A 738 -13.88 -6.94 -15.71
CA ASP A 738 -13.78 -6.89 -14.24
C ASP A 738 -12.94 -5.69 -13.75
N HIS A 739 -12.11 -5.13 -14.65
CA HIS A 739 -11.25 -3.98 -14.41
C HIS A 739 -11.40 -2.98 -15.55
N ARG A 740 -12.54 -2.29 -15.55
CA ARG A 740 -12.91 -1.33 -16.60
C ARG A 740 -12.19 0.00 -16.42
N LEU A 741 -11.68 0.57 -17.51
CA LEU A 741 -11.07 1.89 -17.51
C LEU A 741 -12.11 2.96 -17.17
N LYS A 742 -11.85 3.73 -16.12
CA LYS A 742 -12.63 4.92 -15.80
C LYS A 742 -12.39 6.03 -16.81
N VAL A 743 -13.48 6.57 -17.34
CA VAL A 743 -13.51 7.78 -18.17
C VAL A 743 -14.46 8.79 -17.55
N TYR A 744 -14.11 10.07 -17.63
CA TYR A 744 -14.75 11.10 -16.84
C TYR A 744 -15.61 12.03 -17.70
N PHE A 745 -16.88 12.12 -17.36
CA PHE A 745 -17.90 12.86 -18.12
C PHE A 745 -18.17 14.25 -17.53
N VAL A 746 -18.36 15.23 -18.40
CA VAL A 746 -19.06 16.48 -18.09
C VAL A 746 -19.67 17.06 -19.37
N GLN A 747 -20.87 17.62 -19.24
CA GLN A 747 -21.55 18.38 -20.27
C GLN A 747 -21.59 19.86 -19.88
N ARG A 748 -21.16 20.75 -20.77
CA ARG A 748 -21.12 22.21 -20.57
C ARG A 748 -22.07 22.88 -21.53
N VAL A 749 -22.92 23.77 -21.02
CA VAL A 749 -23.92 24.51 -21.79
C VAL A 749 -23.73 26.01 -21.55
N ASP A 750 -23.47 26.75 -22.62
CA ASP A 750 -23.48 28.21 -22.59
C ASP A 750 -24.93 28.69 -22.63
N CYS A 751 -25.38 29.32 -21.55
CA CYS A 751 -26.77 29.75 -21.40
C CYS A 751 -27.07 31.05 -22.18
N GLU A 752 -26.08 31.72 -22.75
CA GLU A 752 -26.24 32.92 -23.59
C GLU A 752 -26.30 32.56 -25.07
N THR A 753 -25.34 31.75 -25.54
CA THR A 753 -25.26 31.36 -26.96
C THR A 753 -26.12 30.14 -27.28
N GLY A 754 -26.37 29.27 -26.29
CA GLY A 754 -27.00 27.97 -26.47
C GLY A 754 -26.03 26.86 -26.89
N ASP A 755 -24.71 27.12 -26.88
CA ASP A 755 -23.71 26.13 -27.26
C ASP A 755 -23.65 24.99 -26.23
N ASN A 756 -23.76 23.76 -26.72
CA ASN A 756 -23.81 22.54 -25.90
C ASN A 756 -22.64 21.62 -26.26
N ILE A 757 -21.67 21.54 -25.35
CA ILE A 757 -20.42 20.79 -25.52
C ILE A 757 -20.37 19.66 -24.49
N VAL A 758 -20.25 18.43 -24.96
CA VAL A 758 -19.99 17.27 -24.12
C VAL A 758 -18.50 16.96 -24.18
N SER A 759 -17.94 16.58 -23.03
CA SER A 759 -16.55 16.20 -22.95
C SER A 759 -16.35 14.90 -22.17
N LEU A 760 -15.37 14.12 -22.64
CA LEU A 760 -14.92 12.91 -21.97
C LEU A 760 -13.42 13.00 -21.73
N THR A 761 -12.99 12.76 -20.50
CA THR A 761 -11.59 12.79 -20.09
C THR A 761 -11.10 11.40 -19.73
N GLY A 762 -9.94 10.99 -20.24
CA GLY A 762 -9.37 9.68 -19.96
C GLY A 762 -7.93 9.55 -20.44
N LEU A 763 -7.44 8.31 -20.50
CA LEU A 763 -6.09 8.02 -20.99
C LEU A 763 -5.98 8.31 -22.50
N ASP A 764 -4.84 8.89 -22.87
CA ASP A 764 -4.54 9.22 -24.27
C ASP A 764 -4.52 7.95 -25.15
N GLY A 765 -5.02 8.07 -26.38
CA GLY A 765 -5.28 6.97 -27.30
C GLY A 765 -6.57 6.19 -27.02
N TYR A 766 -6.96 6.01 -25.75
CA TYR A 766 -8.17 5.27 -25.37
C TYR A 766 -9.43 6.14 -25.41
N VAL A 767 -9.35 7.36 -24.89
CA VAL A 767 -10.50 8.27 -24.85
C VAL A 767 -10.95 8.66 -26.27
N GLN A 768 -10.03 8.89 -27.19
CA GLN A 768 -10.34 9.19 -28.60
C GLN A 768 -11.06 8.03 -29.29
N ARG A 769 -10.62 6.80 -29.01
CA ARG A 769 -11.25 5.59 -29.54
C ARG A 769 -12.68 5.44 -29.02
N ILE A 770 -12.88 5.64 -27.73
CA ILE A 770 -14.19 5.62 -27.09
C ILE A 770 -15.11 6.66 -27.73
N VAL A 771 -14.67 7.92 -27.79
CA VAL A 771 -15.49 9.01 -28.33
C VAL A 771 -15.80 8.80 -29.80
N GLY A 772 -14.86 8.26 -30.59
CA GLY A 772 -15.10 7.95 -32.01
C GLY A 772 -16.18 6.88 -32.27
N GLU A 773 -16.50 6.05 -31.27
CA GLU A 773 -17.53 5.01 -31.35
C GLU A 773 -18.91 5.51 -30.84
N LEU A 774 -18.99 6.69 -30.20
CA LEU A 774 -20.25 7.25 -29.70
C LEU A 774 -21.11 7.81 -30.87
N PRO A 775 -22.42 7.49 -30.94
CA PRO A 775 -23.28 7.94 -32.04
C PRO A 775 -23.30 9.46 -32.25
N SER A 776 -23.34 10.26 -31.18
CA SER A 776 -23.37 11.72 -31.26
C SER A 776 -22.04 12.36 -31.71
N ALA A 777 -20.92 11.64 -31.57
CA ALA A 777 -19.58 12.09 -31.92
C ALA A 777 -19.06 11.48 -33.24
N GLN A 778 -19.68 10.40 -33.72
CA GLN A 778 -19.23 9.65 -34.89
C GLN A 778 -19.13 10.54 -36.14
N GLY A 779 -17.97 10.49 -36.80
CA GLY A 779 -17.71 11.25 -38.03
C GLY A 779 -17.46 12.75 -37.83
N LYS A 780 -17.45 13.25 -36.60
CA LYS A 780 -17.09 14.65 -36.28
C LYS A 780 -15.59 14.80 -36.02
N GLN A 781 -15.05 16.00 -36.23
CA GLN A 781 -13.70 16.33 -35.79
C GLN A 781 -13.69 16.52 -34.27
N LEU A 782 -12.85 15.74 -33.58
CA LEU A 782 -12.70 15.81 -32.13
C LEU A 782 -11.63 16.84 -31.75
N ILE A 783 -11.96 17.74 -30.84
CA ILE A 783 -11.00 18.66 -30.24
C ILE A 783 -10.52 18.00 -28.95
N CYS A 784 -9.29 17.49 -28.93
CA CYS A 784 -8.71 16.86 -27.76
C CYS A 784 -7.59 17.71 -27.15
N THR A 785 -7.80 18.20 -25.95
CA THR A 785 -6.92 19.12 -25.23
C THR A 785 -6.50 18.53 -23.88
N THR A 786 -5.67 19.27 -23.15
CA THR A 786 -5.34 18.94 -21.75
C THR A 786 -6.45 19.46 -20.84
N PRO A 787 -6.96 18.66 -19.88
CA PRO A 787 -8.02 19.07 -18.97
C PRO A 787 -7.65 20.31 -18.16
N GLU A 788 -8.63 21.16 -17.85
CA GLU A 788 -8.47 22.31 -16.96
C GLU A 788 -8.17 21.89 -15.50
N VAL A 789 -8.59 20.68 -15.11
CA VAL A 789 -8.44 20.17 -13.74
C VAL A 789 -6.98 19.82 -13.45
N ALA A 790 -6.36 20.59 -12.56
CA ALA A 790 -4.92 20.51 -12.31
C ALA A 790 -4.43 19.15 -11.80
N THR A 791 -5.27 18.39 -11.10
CA THR A 791 -4.95 17.06 -10.56
C THR A 791 -4.92 15.96 -11.63
N ARG A 792 -5.42 16.23 -12.85
CA ARG A 792 -5.55 15.26 -13.95
C ARG A 792 -4.89 15.74 -15.25
N LYS A 793 -3.88 16.60 -15.15
CA LYS A 793 -3.13 17.16 -16.31
C LYS A 793 -2.48 16.11 -17.21
N GLU A 794 -2.27 14.90 -16.72
CA GLU A 794 -1.71 13.78 -17.49
C GLU A 794 -2.75 13.08 -18.39
N LEU A 795 -4.05 13.38 -18.21
CA LEU A 795 -5.13 12.84 -19.03
C LEU A 795 -5.41 13.71 -20.27
N LYS A 796 -6.23 13.21 -21.18
CA LYS A 796 -6.74 13.95 -22.35
C LYS A 796 -8.25 14.11 -22.26
N GLN A 797 -8.72 15.32 -22.54
CA GLN A 797 -10.13 15.66 -22.64
C GLN A 797 -10.49 15.83 -24.10
N CYS A 798 -11.50 15.12 -24.58
CA CYS A 798 -12.02 15.26 -25.94
C CYS A 798 -13.44 15.80 -25.91
N GLU A 799 -13.69 16.83 -26.74
CA GLU A 799 -14.95 17.58 -26.77
C GLU A 799 -15.68 17.43 -28.09
N TRP A 800 -17.01 17.37 -28.04
CA TRP A 800 -17.90 17.36 -29.21
C TRP A 800 -19.26 17.97 -28.89
N GLN A 801 -20.02 18.31 -29.93
CA GLN A 801 -21.40 18.75 -29.76
C GLN A 801 -22.32 17.56 -29.46
N GLY A 802 -22.89 17.52 -28.26
CA GLY A 802 -23.70 16.42 -27.75
C GLY A 802 -25.21 16.68 -27.78
N LEU A 803 -25.97 15.77 -27.16
CA LEU A 803 -27.43 15.82 -27.05
C LEU A 803 -27.88 16.89 -26.04
N ASP A 804 -29.02 17.53 -26.29
CA ASP A 804 -29.56 18.58 -25.40
C ASP A 804 -29.98 18.01 -24.04
N ALA A 805 -29.44 18.60 -22.96
CA ALA A 805 -29.84 18.28 -21.59
C ALA A 805 -31.23 18.86 -21.26
N LYS A 806 -32.00 18.14 -20.43
CA LYS A 806 -33.38 18.46 -20.05
C LYS A 806 -33.52 18.71 -18.55
N VAL A 807 -32.51 19.36 -17.98
CA VAL A 807 -32.36 19.53 -16.53
C VAL A 807 -33.28 20.58 -15.90
N VAL A 808 -33.99 21.37 -16.70
CA VAL A 808 -35.00 22.34 -16.23
C VAL A 808 -36.38 22.00 -16.83
N PRO A 809 -37.47 21.99 -16.06
CA PRO A 809 -38.79 21.71 -16.61
C PRO A 809 -39.19 22.72 -17.71
N LYS A 810 -39.64 22.23 -18.88
CA LYS A 810 -40.17 23.08 -19.96
C LYS A 810 -41.58 23.55 -19.64
N PRO A 811 -41.93 24.83 -19.87
CA PRO A 811 -43.32 25.29 -19.75
C PRO A 811 -44.22 24.58 -20.78
N ALA A 812 -45.44 24.20 -20.37
CA ALA A 812 -46.38 23.38 -21.15
C ALA A 812 -46.83 23.97 -22.52
N HIS A 813 -46.42 25.20 -22.87
CA HIS A 813 -46.84 25.92 -24.09
C HIS A 813 -45.70 26.40 -25.00
N ALA A 814 -44.45 25.97 -24.79
CA ALA A 814 -43.34 26.38 -25.65
C ALA A 814 -43.20 25.46 -26.88
N SER A 815 -43.68 25.92 -28.05
CA SER A 815 -43.44 25.27 -29.34
C SER A 815 -41.97 25.35 -29.76
N SER A 816 -41.56 24.40 -30.62
CA SER A 816 -40.21 24.07 -31.09
C SER A 816 -39.43 25.15 -31.89
N SER A 817 -39.61 26.44 -31.61
CA SER A 817 -38.90 27.54 -32.29
C SER A 817 -37.80 28.14 -31.40
N ARG A 818 -36.54 27.93 -31.80
CA ARG A 818 -35.26 28.44 -31.23
C ARG A 818 -35.13 28.34 -29.69
N ASN A 819 -34.46 27.26 -29.27
CA ASN A 819 -34.15 26.83 -27.89
C ASN A 819 -33.44 27.87 -26.99
N ASN A 820 -32.81 28.93 -27.54
CA ASN A 820 -32.01 29.87 -26.74
C ASN A 820 -32.81 30.56 -25.61
N THR A 821 -34.11 30.81 -25.82
CA THR A 821 -34.96 31.46 -24.79
C THR A 821 -35.31 30.56 -23.61
N TYR A 822 -35.18 29.24 -23.76
CA TYR A 822 -35.38 28.26 -22.67
C TYR A 822 -34.08 28.03 -21.90
N ILE A 823 -32.96 27.82 -22.61
CA ILE A 823 -31.64 27.61 -21.99
C ILE A 823 -31.21 28.86 -21.22
N SER A 824 -31.52 30.06 -21.73
CA SER A 824 -31.25 31.31 -21.03
C SER A 824 -31.94 31.43 -19.68
N LYS A 825 -32.98 30.64 -19.40
CA LYS A 825 -33.70 30.61 -18.12
C LYS A 825 -33.16 29.58 -17.13
N TRP A 826 -32.12 28.82 -17.47
CA TRP A 826 -31.54 27.86 -16.52
C TRP A 826 -30.86 28.56 -15.34
N LEU A 827 -30.30 29.73 -15.61
CA LEU A 827 -29.53 30.53 -14.67
C LEU A 827 -29.88 32.00 -14.85
N ASP A 828 -30.33 32.65 -13.78
CA ASP A 828 -30.53 34.09 -13.71
C ASP A 828 -29.53 34.71 -12.73
N TYR A 829 -28.98 35.86 -13.08
CA TYR A 829 -28.13 36.61 -12.17
C TYR A 829 -28.35 38.11 -12.30
N SER A 830 -28.08 38.84 -11.21
CA SER A 830 -28.11 40.30 -11.20
C SER A 830 -26.98 40.84 -10.33
N ILE A 831 -26.33 41.91 -10.78
CA ILE A 831 -25.18 42.50 -10.09
C ILE A 831 -25.55 43.89 -9.58
N GLN A 832 -25.34 44.12 -8.29
CA GLN A 832 -25.51 45.42 -7.64
C GLN A 832 -24.14 45.93 -7.20
N LYS A 833 -23.70 47.06 -7.76
CA LYS A 833 -22.44 47.71 -7.37
C LYS A 833 -22.59 48.33 -5.98
N GLY A 834 -21.61 48.08 -5.11
CA GLY A 834 -21.58 48.68 -3.77
C GLY A 834 -21.20 50.16 -3.80
N ASN A 835 -21.30 50.82 -2.64
CA ASN A 835 -20.95 52.24 -2.49
C ASN A 835 -19.46 52.54 -2.78
N SER A 836 -18.59 51.53 -2.72
CA SER A 836 -17.17 51.64 -3.11
C SER A 836 -16.93 50.97 -4.45
N SER A 837 -16.01 51.51 -5.26
CA SER A 837 -15.71 51.02 -6.62
C SER A 837 -15.15 49.60 -6.69
N ASN A 838 -14.85 48.98 -5.55
CA ASN A 838 -14.21 47.67 -5.41
C ASN A 838 -15.08 46.62 -4.70
N LYS A 839 -16.39 46.86 -4.58
CA LYS A 839 -17.35 45.94 -3.96
C LYS A 839 -18.57 45.74 -4.85
N ALA A 840 -19.06 44.51 -4.93
CA ALA A 840 -20.29 44.19 -5.65
C ALA A 840 -21.04 43.05 -4.95
N THR A 841 -22.36 43.05 -5.08
CA THR A 841 -23.23 41.94 -4.68
C THR A 841 -23.77 41.26 -5.92
N ILE A 842 -23.46 39.99 -6.08
CA ILE A 842 -23.92 39.13 -7.18
C ILE A 842 -25.05 38.27 -6.62
N ARG A 843 -26.26 38.47 -7.13
CA ARG A 843 -27.39 37.59 -6.88
C ARG A 843 -27.42 36.50 -7.94
N VAL A 844 -27.42 35.24 -7.53
CA VAL A 844 -27.40 34.06 -8.41
C VAL A 844 -28.64 33.22 -8.14
N VAL A 845 -29.33 32.78 -9.19
CA VAL A 845 -30.50 31.89 -9.13
C VAL A 845 -30.33 30.80 -10.17
N GLY A 846 -30.15 29.56 -9.72
CA GLY A 846 -30.19 28.38 -10.58
C GLY A 846 -31.56 27.73 -10.50
N HIS A 847 -32.16 27.38 -11.65
CA HIS A 847 -33.47 26.71 -11.68
C HIS A 847 -33.29 25.19 -11.61
N ASN A 848 -34.12 24.52 -10.81
CA ASN A 848 -34.06 23.07 -10.58
C ASN A 848 -32.66 22.55 -10.13
N THR A 849 -31.94 23.35 -9.35
CA THR A 849 -30.66 22.99 -8.75
C THR A 849 -30.51 23.67 -7.39
N ARG A 850 -29.73 23.07 -6.49
CA ARG A 850 -29.27 23.66 -5.23
C ARG A 850 -27.75 23.87 -5.18
N ALA A 851 -27.09 23.80 -6.33
CA ALA A 851 -25.64 23.91 -6.44
C ALA A 851 -25.22 24.83 -7.59
N CYS A 852 -24.47 25.89 -7.28
CA CYS A 852 -23.84 26.76 -8.26
C CYS A 852 -22.43 27.16 -7.80
N ARG A 853 -21.63 27.71 -8.70
CA ARG A 853 -20.32 28.29 -8.40
C ARG A 853 -20.09 29.57 -9.18
N ILE A 854 -19.32 30.48 -8.61
CA ILE A 854 -18.86 31.70 -9.27
C ILE A 854 -17.36 31.55 -9.47
N VAL A 855 -16.92 31.61 -10.72
CA VAL A 855 -15.51 31.56 -11.10
C VAL A 855 -15.11 32.95 -11.56
N PHE A 856 -14.08 33.49 -10.94
CA PHE A 856 -13.51 34.79 -11.25
C PHE A 856 -12.22 34.60 -12.05
N ASP A 857 -12.01 35.44 -13.06
CA ASP A 857 -10.76 35.44 -13.83
C ASP A 857 -9.57 35.86 -12.96
N SER A 858 -9.89 36.53 -11.85
CA SER A 858 -8.93 37.11 -10.93
C SER A 858 -9.36 36.99 -9.47
N PRO A 859 -8.41 36.91 -8.52
CA PRO A 859 -8.74 36.58 -7.14
C PRO A 859 -9.49 37.70 -6.42
N ILE A 860 -10.57 37.34 -5.73
CA ILE A 860 -11.27 38.21 -4.77
C ILE A 860 -10.56 38.18 -3.41
N THR A 861 -10.61 39.28 -2.68
CA THR A 861 -9.95 39.44 -1.37
C THR A 861 -10.90 39.28 -0.19
N ALA A 862 -12.20 39.49 -0.39
CA ALA A 862 -13.22 39.25 0.63
C ALA A 862 -14.50 38.66 0.03
N LEU A 863 -15.14 37.79 0.82
CA LEU A 863 -16.37 37.08 0.48
C LEU A 863 -17.33 37.15 1.68
N SER A 864 -18.60 37.45 1.41
CA SER A 864 -19.69 37.32 2.37
C SER A 864 -20.93 36.86 1.62
N VAL A 865 -21.57 35.79 2.09
CA VAL A 865 -22.83 35.28 1.52
C VAL A 865 -23.96 35.60 2.49
N ALA A 866 -25.10 36.09 1.99
CA ALA A 866 -26.24 36.39 2.85
C ALA A 866 -26.74 35.12 3.55
N GLY A 867 -26.94 35.19 4.88
CA GLY A 867 -27.28 34.02 5.69
C GLY A 867 -26.08 33.14 6.07
N ALA A 868 -24.88 33.45 5.57
CA ALA A 868 -23.67 32.79 6.03
C ALA A 868 -23.30 33.22 7.45
N VAL A 869 -22.76 32.25 8.18
CA VAL A 869 -22.22 32.48 9.52
C VAL A 869 -20.71 32.31 9.43
N SER A 870 -19.97 33.32 9.88
CA SER A 870 -18.51 33.27 9.94
C SER A 870 -18.08 32.45 11.15
N ASP A 871 -17.05 31.63 10.99
CA ASP A 871 -16.37 30.93 12.07
C ASP A 871 -14.94 31.44 12.18
N SER A 872 -14.40 31.63 13.38
CA SER A 872 -13.00 32.04 13.55
C SER A 872 -12.02 30.96 13.07
N ARG A 873 -12.45 29.69 13.06
CA ARG A 873 -11.67 28.54 12.55
C ARG A 873 -11.58 28.50 11.04
N PHE A 874 -12.53 29.13 10.34
CA PHE A 874 -12.62 29.10 8.88
C PHE A 874 -12.61 30.50 8.31
N LYS A 875 -11.53 30.83 7.60
CA LYS A 875 -11.52 32.07 6.82
C LYS A 875 -12.38 31.88 5.57
N PRO A 876 -13.30 32.80 5.26
CA PRO A 876 -14.10 32.74 4.03
C PRO A 876 -13.26 32.82 2.75
N VAL A 877 -12.06 33.42 2.83
CA VAL A 877 -11.12 33.58 1.71
C VAL A 877 -9.72 33.22 2.18
N GLY A 878 -8.96 32.53 1.31
CA GLY A 878 -7.57 32.15 1.56
C GLY A 878 -6.61 33.34 1.58
N ALA A 879 -5.35 33.10 1.95
CA ALA A 879 -4.34 34.16 2.05
C ALA A 879 -4.06 34.85 0.70
N ASP A 880 -4.12 34.09 -0.41
CA ASP A 880 -3.86 34.58 -1.76
C ASP A 880 -5.14 34.99 -2.51
N GLY A 881 -6.26 35.12 -1.79
CA GLY A 881 -7.58 35.37 -2.37
C GLY A 881 -8.28 34.11 -2.88
N ALA A 882 -9.49 34.27 -3.42
CA ALA A 882 -10.29 33.18 -3.99
C ALA A 882 -10.62 33.45 -5.46
N ARG A 883 -10.49 32.43 -6.32
CA ARG A 883 -10.90 32.48 -7.74
C ARG A 883 -12.17 31.71 -8.00
N GLU A 884 -12.55 30.81 -7.11
CA GLU A 884 -13.76 30.00 -7.23
C GLU A 884 -14.54 30.10 -5.91
N VAL A 885 -15.84 30.34 -6.00
CA VAL A 885 -16.77 30.31 -4.87
C VAL A 885 -17.85 29.28 -5.17
N ARG A 886 -17.84 28.16 -4.45
CA ARG A 886 -18.86 27.11 -4.54
C ARG A 886 -20.00 27.39 -3.58
N LEU A 887 -21.24 27.22 -4.02
CA LEU A 887 -22.45 27.62 -3.32
C LEU A 887 -23.44 26.46 -3.32
N TRP A 888 -23.81 26.02 -2.12
CA TRP A 888 -24.76 24.93 -1.92
C TRP A 888 -25.88 25.37 -0.99
N HIS A 889 -27.12 25.14 -1.40
CA HIS A 889 -28.32 25.33 -0.60
C HIS A 889 -28.88 24.00 -0.12
N ARG A 890 -29.75 24.02 0.90
CA ARG A 890 -30.59 22.85 1.25
C ARG A 890 -31.74 22.67 0.26
N GLU A 891 -32.34 23.77 -0.16
CA GLU A 891 -33.52 23.78 -1.00
C GLU A 891 -33.19 24.11 -2.46
N PHE A 892 -33.93 23.50 -3.38
CA PHE A 892 -33.79 23.74 -4.82
C PHE A 892 -34.34 25.11 -5.22
N GLY A 893 -33.65 25.80 -6.12
CA GLY A 893 -34.13 27.06 -6.70
C GLY A 893 -33.98 28.30 -5.82
N GLN A 894 -33.36 28.18 -4.64
CA GLN A 894 -33.15 29.33 -3.75
C GLN A 894 -32.06 30.28 -4.29
N PRO A 895 -32.23 31.61 -4.13
CA PRO A 895 -31.27 32.61 -4.59
C PRO A 895 -30.09 32.79 -3.61
N TRP A 896 -28.86 32.80 -4.12
CA TRP A 896 -27.70 33.26 -3.35
C TRP A 896 -27.49 34.75 -3.55
N ASN A 897 -27.23 35.49 -2.47
CA ASN A 897 -26.73 36.87 -2.54
C ASN A 897 -25.27 36.88 -2.05
N VAL A 898 -24.34 37.03 -2.98
CA VAL A 898 -22.89 36.92 -2.73
C VAL A 898 -22.23 38.27 -2.83
N SER A 899 -21.77 38.81 -1.71
CA SER A 899 -21.00 40.05 -1.64
C SER A 899 -19.51 39.75 -1.77
N VAL A 900 -18.85 40.39 -2.74
CA VAL A 900 -17.42 40.23 -3.01
C VAL A 900 -16.70 41.57 -2.99
N ALA A 901 -15.41 41.53 -2.61
CA ALA A 901 -14.49 42.65 -2.75
C ALA A 901 -13.20 42.19 -3.44
N TRP A 902 -12.60 43.09 -4.22
CA TRP A 902 -11.34 42.84 -4.92
C TRP A 902 -10.38 44.02 -4.79
N ASN A 903 -9.13 43.83 -5.23
CA ASN A 903 -8.13 44.88 -5.23
C ASN A 903 -8.26 45.76 -6.49
N ALA A 904 -8.98 46.88 -6.36
CA ALA A 904 -9.20 47.80 -7.47
C ALA A 904 -7.92 48.49 -8.02
N LYS A 905 -6.81 48.47 -7.27
CA LYS A 905 -5.53 49.03 -7.75
C LYS A 905 -4.83 48.10 -8.74
N GLU A 906 -4.97 46.79 -8.52
CA GLU A 906 -4.43 45.78 -9.43
C GLU A 906 -5.38 45.55 -10.60
N GLN A 907 -6.69 45.69 -10.37
CA GLN A 907 -7.72 45.38 -11.37
C GLN A 907 -8.90 46.34 -11.32
N SER A 908 -9.04 47.13 -12.39
CA SER A 908 -10.11 48.12 -12.51
C SER A 908 -11.49 47.52 -12.75
N LYS A 909 -11.56 46.29 -13.26
CA LYS A 909 -12.80 45.57 -13.57
C LYS A 909 -12.71 44.13 -13.05
N LEU A 910 -13.85 43.57 -12.64
CA LEU A 910 -13.95 42.17 -12.22
C LEU A 910 -14.80 41.41 -13.23
N SER A 911 -14.20 40.40 -13.87
CA SER A 911 -14.88 39.51 -14.82
C SER A 911 -14.83 38.06 -14.34
N GLY A 912 -15.76 37.27 -14.86
CA GLY A 912 -15.83 35.85 -14.56
C GLY A 912 -17.04 35.18 -15.19
N ARG A 913 -17.33 33.97 -14.71
CA ARG A 913 -18.50 33.18 -15.09
C ARG A 913 -19.25 32.66 -13.88
N ILE A 914 -20.57 32.66 -13.96
CA ILE A 914 -21.46 31.99 -13.00
C ILE A 914 -21.85 30.67 -13.63
N VAL A 915 -21.69 29.58 -12.89
CA VAL A 915 -21.95 28.21 -13.35
C VAL A 915 -22.93 27.56 -12.38
N CYS A 916 -24.06 27.07 -12.87
CA CYS A 916 -24.96 26.22 -12.09
C CYS A 916 -24.83 24.77 -12.53
N LEU A 917 -25.04 23.87 -11.57
CA LEU A 917 -24.68 22.46 -11.68
C LEU A 917 -25.93 21.60 -11.60
N TRP A 918 -26.02 20.55 -12.39
CA TRP A 918 -27.04 19.51 -12.26
C TRP A 918 -26.38 18.14 -12.17
N SER A 919 -26.81 17.36 -11.19
CA SER A 919 -26.13 16.12 -10.78
C SER A 919 -27.05 14.90 -10.78
N ASP A 920 -28.36 15.07 -11.02
CA ASP A 920 -29.31 13.96 -11.02
C ASP A 920 -29.33 13.25 -12.38
N ALA A 921 -28.85 12.00 -12.39
CA ALA A 921 -28.84 11.13 -13.56
C ALA A 921 -29.86 9.97 -13.45
N ASN A 922 -30.80 10.03 -12.51
CA ASN A 922 -31.77 8.94 -12.31
C ASN A 922 -32.98 8.97 -13.27
N THR A 923 -33.30 10.14 -13.83
CA THR A 923 -34.55 10.43 -14.55
C THR A 923 -34.41 10.43 -16.08
N GLY A 924 -33.20 10.23 -16.61
CA GLY A 924 -32.92 10.35 -18.05
C GLY A 924 -32.92 11.79 -18.58
N ASP A 925 -32.76 12.77 -17.67
CA ASP A 925 -32.73 14.21 -18.01
C ASP A 925 -31.37 14.65 -18.59
N ILE A 926 -30.38 13.75 -18.63
CA ILE A 926 -29.05 13.98 -19.20
C ILE A 926 -28.79 12.96 -20.33
N PRO A 927 -29.42 13.11 -21.51
CA PRO A 927 -29.34 12.12 -22.59
C PRO A 927 -27.91 11.85 -23.07
N ALA A 928 -27.01 12.83 -22.97
CA ALA A 928 -25.61 12.65 -23.33
C ALA A 928 -24.87 11.70 -22.36
N PHE A 929 -25.21 11.72 -21.08
CA PHE A 929 -24.65 10.78 -20.10
C PHE A 929 -25.22 9.38 -20.30
N ASP A 930 -26.53 9.28 -20.57
CA ASP A 930 -27.20 8.01 -20.88
C ASP A 930 -26.61 7.36 -22.14
N GLU A 931 -26.32 8.16 -23.18
CA GLU A 931 -25.63 7.70 -24.39
C GLU A 931 -24.26 7.12 -24.06
N VAL A 932 -23.44 7.85 -23.27
CA VAL A 932 -22.12 7.38 -22.85
C VAL A 932 -22.26 6.07 -22.07
N GLN A 933 -23.15 5.99 -21.09
CA GLN A 933 -23.37 4.77 -20.31
C GLN A 933 -23.78 3.57 -21.19
N HIS A 934 -24.59 3.81 -22.23
CA HIS A 934 -25.11 2.76 -23.09
C HIS A 934 -24.10 2.28 -24.15
N TYR A 935 -23.34 3.19 -24.75
CA TYR A 935 -22.47 2.90 -25.90
C TYR A 935 -20.98 2.76 -25.55
N LEU A 936 -20.60 2.94 -24.28
CA LEU A 936 -19.22 2.67 -23.86
C LEU A 936 -18.83 1.20 -24.13
N PRO A 937 -17.59 0.94 -24.56
CA PRO A 937 -17.12 -0.41 -24.73
C PRO A 937 -17.09 -1.14 -23.38
N VAL A 938 -17.22 -2.47 -23.42
CA VAL A 938 -17.31 -3.32 -22.22
C VAL A 938 -16.11 -3.20 -21.25
N TRP A 939 -14.98 -2.67 -21.73
CA TRP A 939 -13.76 -2.45 -20.96
C TRP A 939 -13.64 -1.03 -20.38
N ALA A 940 -14.62 -0.15 -20.58
CA ALA A 940 -14.63 1.22 -20.05
C ALA A 940 -15.91 1.51 -19.26
N ILE A 941 -15.86 2.45 -18.31
CA ILE A 941 -16.98 2.83 -17.44
C ILE A 941 -16.95 4.34 -17.15
N PRO A 942 -18.10 5.05 -17.15
CA PRO A 942 -18.11 6.49 -16.92
C PRO A 942 -18.11 6.83 -15.43
N SER A 943 -17.55 7.98 -15.10
CA SER A 943 -17.53 8.59 -13.77
C SER A 943 -17.62 10.12 -13.88
N LYS A 944 -17.93 10.83 -12.79
CA LYS A 944 -17.95 12.30 -12.77
C LYS A 944 -16.53 12.90 -12.77
N ILE A 945 -16.33 14.03 -13.46
CA ILE A 945 -15.10 14.85 -13.35
C ILE A 945 -15.25 16.06 -12.42
N SER A 946 -16.47 16.56 -12.30
CA SER A 946 -16.85 17.80 -11.61
C SER A 946 -17.99 17.52 -10.66
N ASP A 947 -18.30 18.48 -9.79
CA ASP A 947 -19.39 18.40 -8.80
C ASP A 947 -20.76 18.14 -9.49
N GLY A 948 -20.95 18.68 -10.70
CA GLY A 948 -22.10 18.43 -11.58
C GLY A 948 -21.76 17.56 -12.81
N LEU A 949 -22.76 16.82 -13.32
CA LEU A 949 -22.67 16.15 -14.62
C LEU A 949 -22.97 17.12 -15.77
N VAL A 950 -23.85 18.10 -15.53
CA VAL A 950 -24.15 19.21 -16.45
C VAL A 950 -23.80 20.53 -15.79
N GLU A 951 -23.10 21.39 -16.51
CA GLU A 951 -22.68 22.72 -16.10
C GLU A 951 -23.27 23.77 -17.06
N GLY A 952 -24.21 24.58 -16.58
CA GLY A 952 -24.78 25.69 -17.34
C GLY A 952 -24.15 27.00 -16.89
N PHE A 953 -23.59 27.81 -17.79
CA PHE A 953 -22.87 29.02 -17.41
C PHE A 953 -23.28 30.28 -18.16
N LYS A 954 -23.04 31.44 -17.53
CA LYS A 954 -23.15 32.79 -18.11
C LYS A 954 -21.93 33.62 -17.73
N GLN A 955 -21.52 34.54 -18.59
CA GLN A 955 -20.37 35.42 -18.32
C GLN A 955 -20.85 36.73 -17.68
N PHE A 956 -19.98 37.37 -16.92
CA PHE A 956 -20.27 38.69 -16.35
C PHE A 956 -19.00 39.57 -16.28
N GLU A 957 -19.21 40.88 -16.29
CA GLU A 957 -18.19 41.91 -16.12
C GLU A 957 -18.77 43.04 -15.25
N ILE A 958 -18.00 43.52 -14.27
CA ILE A 958 -18.39 44.55 -13.28
C ILE A 958 -17.58 45.82 -13.47
#